data_AF-A0A1G6BGR4-F1
#
_entry.id   AF-A0A1G6BGR4-F1
#
_cell.length_a   1.000
_cell.length_b   1.000
_cell.length_c   1.000
_cell.angle_alpha   90.00
_cell.angle_beta   90.00
_cell.angle_gamma   90.00
#
_symmetry.space_group_name_H-M   'P 1'
#
loop_
_entity.id
_entity.type
_entity.pdbx_description
1 polymer ?
#
loop_
_entity_poly.entity_id
_entity_poly.type
_entity_poly.pdbx_seq_one_letter_code
_entity_poly.pdbx_strand_id
1 'polypeptide(L)'
;MSKFRKMTHFFTARRTAPKYLIIVPSLLFIINIVLTSLAARSGLIIYIAGKELPVSSFAGVLSALGNICLVFLVLFYKKRGFITSVVLLTVQFPIYVAGLITSHNLTSLPGFFSAVFTTVMLVIIYLNHTRIEREQQRMQKLFVQTSTAMVNAIDAKDTYTHGHSSRVAEYSRKLAEMAGKSSDECDAIYYTALLHDVGKIGIPGSVINKPGKLTGEEYELVKQHPAMGAQILENITEYPFLSIAAHYHHERYDGKGYPEGLKGEEIPEIARIVSVADAYDAMTSKRSYRDLIPQDKVREEILEGVGTQFDPVYARLMLHLIDVDTEYKMKEREESCALGEDNSLTSDGHRSSVARGILLTPYMTTVSLWVTSDDEASGIAPSPSMILFDALDGAVHTDEITAKDRLYFEYGEVWFDGRTVTGGARKIQTKIVTESSDTIKRKGEYRISAVRIGDHALIRIIGSDRTVEVTVALPDSTRFMYIGLTGEHCRISDLYTAKAEKECPPDFIPRIADPVSYISGAPVGDIPNLQIDGYRTAHSEGIPIRDGLKISFHVKSLPTARLVWHCPFIDLFTSDDGKVNGEGYRDIAFMRFDGEFWECDPSCSAKLNVTETDEFKGWDAWKEFNRNGYDATVTVRTEKNKITVITENAGISIRNTAVLGDTGKKIFASVTGDQVAITDIRIG
;
A
#
# COMPACT_ATOMS: atom_id res chain seq x y z
N MET A 1 -28.59 -22.71 -20.11
CA MET A 1 -27.39 -22.44 -19.29
C MET A 1 -27.57 -21.38 -18.19
N SER A 2 -28.71 -20.68 -18.05
CA SER A 2 -28.92 -19.69 -16.97
C SER A 2 -29.50 -20.24 -15.65
N LYS A 3 -29.93 -21.51 -15.58
CA LYS A 3 -30.49 -22.12 -14.36
C LYS A 3 -29.45 -22.76 -13.43
N PHE A 4 -28.24 -23.05 -13.90
CA PHE A 4 -27.17 -23.63 -13.08
C PHE A 4 -26.36 -22.58 -12.28
N ARG A 5 -26.48 -21.29 -12.63
CA ARG A 5 -25.76 -20.18 -11.97
C ARG A 5 -26.43 -19.66 -10.69
N LYS A 6 -27.68 -20.05 -10.42
CA LYS A 6 -28.42 -19.61 -9.21
C LYS A 6 -28.30 -20.57 -8.02
N MET A 7 -27.81 -21.79 -8.21
CA MET A 7 -27.73 -22.78 -7.13
C MET A 7 -26.36 -22.80 -6.42
N THR A 8 -25.31 -22.28 -7.06
CA THR A 8 -23.96 -22.17 -6.50
C THR A 8 -23.76 -20.93 -5.63
N HIS A 9 -24.57 -19.89 -5.78
CA HIS A 9 -24.45 -18.67 -4.95
C HIS A 9 -24.95 -18.81 -3.50
N PHE A 10 -25.62 -19.91 -3.16
CA PHE A 10 -26.08 -20.13 -1.77
C PHE A 10 -25.03 -20.80 -0.88
N PHE A 11 -23.95 -21.35 -1.44
CA PHE A 11 -22.94 -22.13 -0.70
C PHE A 11 -21.57 -21.45 -0.54
N THR A 12 -21.33 -20.29 -1.16
CA THR A 12 -20.03 -19.59 -1.10
C THR A 12 -20.02 -18.32 -0.24
N ALA A 13 -21.02 -18.12 0.63
CA ALA A 13 -20.92 -17.10 1.66
C ALA A 13 -19.98 -17.58 2.77
N ARG A 14 -18.68 -17.23 2.68
CA ARG A 14 -17.74 -17.20 3.81
C ARG A 14 -18.19 -16.15 4.84
N ARG A 15 -19.34 -16.35 5.48
CA ARG A 15 -19.66 -15.72 6.76
C ARG A 15 -19.44 -16.77 7.84
N THR A 16 -18.48 -16.50 8.72
CA THR A 16 -18.42 -17.18 10.02
C THR A 16 -19.80 -17.03 10.66
N ALA A 17 -20.56 -18.12 10.74
CA ALA A 17 -21.89 -18.09 11.31
C ALA A 17 -21.80 -17.52 12.74
N PRO A 18 -22.69 -16.59 13.13
CA PRO A 18 -22.67 -15.99 14.46
C PRO A 18 -22.75 -17.08 15.54
N LYS A 19 -22.03 -16.90 16.65
CA LYS A 19 -21.82 -17.91 17.71
C LYS A 19 -23.13 -18.54 18.23
N TYR A 20 -24.25 -17.82 18.15
CA TYR A 20 -25.57 -18.24 18.63
C TYR A 20 -26.31 -19.20 17.67
N LEU A 21 -25.81 -19.38 16.44
CA LEU A 21 -26.50 -20.17 15.41
C LEU A 21 -26.30 -21.69 15.58
N ILE A 22 -25.28 -22.12 16.33
CA ILE A 22 -25.04 -23.56 16.61
C ILE A 22 -26.13 -24.17 17.50
N ILE A 23 -26.80 -23.33 18.31
CA ILE A 23 -27.82 -23.75 19.29
C ILE A 23 -29.07 -24.30 18.57
N VAL A 24 -29.47 -23.69 17.45
CA VAL A 24 -30.67 -24.07 16.70
C VAL A 24 -30.64 -25.53 16.22
N PRO A 25 -29.63 -25.99 15.46
CA PRO A 25 -29.55 -27.39 15.04
C PRO A 25 -29.37 -28.36 16.22
N SER A 26 -28.68 -27.95 17.30
CA SER A 26 -28.57 -28.75 18.52
C SER A 26 -29.92 -28.92 19.23
N LEU A 27 -30.73 -27.86 19.33
CA LEU A 27 -32.07 -27.91 19.92
C LEU A 27 -33.02 -28.77 19.07
N LEU A 28 -32.98 -28.61 17.75
CA LEU A 28 -33.76 -29.43 16.82
C LEU A 28 -33.40 -30.91 16.95
N PHE A 29 -32.13 -31.24 17.14
CA PHE A 29 -31.70 -32.61 17.42
C PHE A 29 -32.32 -33.15 18.71
N ILE A 30 -32.25 -32.39 19.80
CA ILE A 30 -32.82 -32.78 21.10
C ILE A 30 -34.34 -32.98 20.99
N ILE A 31 -35.05 -32.06 20.33
CA ILE A 31 -36.49 -32.17 20.09
C ILE A 31 -36.81 -33.43 19.28
N ASN A 32 -36.04 -33.73 18.23
CA ASN A 32 -36.23 -34.94 17.43
C ASN A 32 -35.99 -36.22 18.24
N ILE A 33 -35.01 -36.24 19.16
CA ILE A 33 -34.81 -37.39 20.08
C ILE A 33 -36.05 -37.60 20.94
N VAL A 34 -36.59 -36.54 21.54
CA VAL A 34 -37.76 -36.63 22.41
C VAL A 34 -38.97 -37.12 21.61
N LEU A 35 -39.23 -36.55 20.43
CA LEU A 35 -40.31 -36.97 19.53
C LEU A 35 -40.14 -38.42 19.08
N THR A 36 -38.92 -38.85 18.77
CA THR A 36 -38.60 -40.24 18.41
C THR A 36 -38.93 -41.18 19.55
N SER A 37 -38.56 -40.84 20.79
CA SER A 37 -38.86 -41.65 21.98
C SER A 37 -40.36 -41.73 22.27
N LEU A 38 -41.10 -40.63 22.07
CA LEU A 38 -42.55 -40.60 22.24
C LEU A 38 -43.25 -41.44 21.17
N ALA A 39 -42.90 -41.25 19.89
CA ALA A 39 -43.45 -42.01 18.77
C ALA A 39 -43.22 -43.52 18.96
N ALA A 40 -42.02 -43.92 19.39
CA ALA A 40 -41.66 -45.32 19.63
C ALA A 40 -42.45 -45.97 20.78
N ARG A 41 -42.88 -45.20 21.80
CA ARG A 41 -43.61 -45.71 22.99
C ARG A 41 -45.12 -45.50 22.95
N SER A 42 -45.62 -44.78 21.95
CA SER A 42 -47.00 -44.25 21.92
C SER A 42 -48.10 -45.31 21.82
N GLY A 43 -47.84 -46.47 21.20
CA GLY A 43 -48.84 -47.52 20.94
C GLY A 43 -49.99 -47.11 20.01
N LEU A 44 -49.95 -45.88 19.47
CA LEU A 44 -50.99 -45.28 18.63
C LEU A 44 -50.94 -45.83 17.20
N ILE A 45 -52.12 -45.98 16.59
CA ILE A 45 -52.29 -46.42 15.19
C ILE A 45 -52.95 -45.28 14.40
N ILE A 46 -52.40 -44.97 13.24
CA ILE A 46 -52.94 -43.99 12.31
C ILE A 46 -53.43 -44.74 11.06
N TYR A 47 -54.61 -44.36 10.57
CA TYR A 47 -55.16 -44.91 9.33
C TYR A 47 -54.75 -44.03 8.14
N ILE A 48 -53.97 -44.59 7.21
CA ILE A 48 -53.57 -43.92 5.98
C ILE A 48 -54.01 -44.79 4.81
N ALA A 49 -54.78 -44.21 3.88
CA ALA A 49 -55.29 -44.91 2.69
C ALA A 49 -55.95 -46.27 2.99
N GLY A 50 -56.69 -46.34 4.10
CA GLY A 50 -57.41 -47.55 4.52
C GLY A 50 -56.54 -48.64 5.18
N LYS A 51 -55.25 -48.39 5.45
CA LYS A 51 -54.36 -49.31 6.16
C LYS A 51 -53.94 -48.76 7.53
N GLU A 52 -53.87 -49.66 8.50
CA GLU A 52 -53.37 -49.39 9.85
C GLU A 52 -51.84 -49.28 9.83
N LEU A 53 -51.32 -48.14 10.28
CA LEU A 53 -49.90 -47.89 10.43
C LEU A 53 -49.60 -47.47 11.88
N PRO A 54 -48.77 -48.22 12.61
CA PRO A 54 -48.40 -47.82 13.96
C PRO A 54 -47.48 -46.59 13.90
N VAL A 55 -47.69 -45.65 14.83
CA VAL A 55 -46.90 -44.41 14.94
C VAL A 55 -45.40 -44.70 15.17
N SER A 56 -45.08 -45.85 15.76
CA SER A 56 -43.70 -46.32 15.93
C SER A 56 -42.93 -46.46 14.61
N SER A 57 -43.61 -46.66 13.48
CA SER A 57 -43.00 -46.69 12.14
C SER A 57 -42.37 -45.33 11.75
N PHE A 58 -42.86 -44.22 12.30
CA PHE A 58 -42.31 -42.88 12.05
C PHE A 58 -41.08 -42.55 12.90
N ALA A 59 -40.79 -43.32 13.95
CA ALA A 59 -39.63 -43.10 14.82
C ALA A 59 -38.30 -43.16 14.05
N GLY A 60 -38.20 -44.03 13.04
CA GLY A 60 -37.02 -44.11 12.17
C GLY A 60 -36.80 -42.84 11.34
N VAL A 61 -37.87 -42.22 10.85
CA VAL A 61 -37.82 -40.97 10.07
C VAL A 61 -37.36 -39.81 10.95
N LEU A 62 -37.92 -39.68 12.15
CA LEU A 62 -37.55 -38.63 13.12
C LEU A 62 -36.09 -38.77 13.57
N SER A 63 -35.62 -40.00 13.79
CA SER A 63 -34.22 -40.29 14.10
C SER A 63 -33.27 -39.87 12.97
N ALA A 64 -33.63 -40.18 11.71
CA ALA A 64 -32.85 -39.76 10.55
C ALA A 64 -32.77 -38.23 10.41
N LEU A 65 -33.88 -37.51 10.64
CA LEU A 65 -33.90 -36.04 10.67
C LEU A 65 -32.98 -35.47 11.77
N GLY A 66 -32.94 -36.12 12.94
CA GLY A 66 -31.98 -35.81 13.98
C GLY A 66 -30.53 -35.99 13.50
N ASN A 67 -30.20 -37.12 12.89
CA ASN A 67 -28.84 -37.39 12.40
C ASN A 67 -28.38 -36.38 11.33
N ILE A 68 -29.29 -35.89 10.48
CA ILE A 68 -28.99 -34.81 9.53
C ILE A 68 -28.55 -33.53 10.25
N CYS A 69 -29.16 -33.19 11.39
CA CYS A 69 -28.74 -32.04 12.21
C CYS A 69 -27.30 -32.19 12.73
N LEU A 70 -26.90 -33.41 13.11
CA LEU A 70 -25.52 -33.70 13.54
C LEU A 70 -24.51 -33.57 12.39
N VAL A 71 -24.87 -34.01 11.19
CA VAL A 71 -24.03 -33.85 9.99
C VAL A 71 -23.91 -32.37 9.62
N PHE A 72 -25.02 -31.63 9.66
CA PHE A 72 -25.04 -30.18 9.43
C PHE A 72 -24.10 -29.44 10.39
N LEU A 73 -24.10 -29.83 11.68
CA LEU A 73 -23.18 -29.27 12.66
C LEU A 73 -21.72 -29.43 12.23
N VAL A 74 -21.30 -30.62 11.79
CA VAL A 74 -19.92 -30.88 11.36
C VAL A 74 -19.53 -30.08 10.12
N LEU A 75 -20.42 -30.03 9.12
CA LEU A 75 -20.13 -29.35 7.85
C LEU A 75 -19.99 -27.82 8.01
N PHE A 76 -20.86 -27.19 8.80
CA PHE A 76 -20.89 -25.73 8.91
C PHE A 76 -20.04 -25.18 10.07
N TYR A 77 -19.90 -25.93 11.17
CA TYR A 77 -19.19 -25.47 12.37
C TYR A 77 -17.86 -26.18 12.61
N LYS A 78 -17.41 -27.01 11.64
CA LYS A 78 -16.09 -27.66 11.60
C LYS A 78 -15.78 -28.38 12.92
N LYS A 79 -14.63 -28.09 13.53
CA LYS A 79 -14.17 -28.69 14.80
C LYS A 79 -15.17 -28.51 15.94
N ARG A 80 -15.82 -27.34 16.05
CA ARG A 80 -16.81 -27.09 17.12
C ARG A 80 -18.07 -27.92 16.91
N GLY A 81 -18.57 -27.96 15.68
CA GLY A 81 -19.69 -28.80 15.29
C GLY A 81 -19.46 -30.28 15.55
N PHE A 82 -18.26 -30.79 15.21
CA PHE A 82 -17.87 -32.17 15.52
C PHE A 82 -17.89 -32.48 17.01
N ILE A 83 -17.27 -31.64 17.84
CA ILE A 83 -17.28 -31.82 19.30
C ILE A 83 -18.72 -31.82 19.83
N THR A 84 -19.55 -30.86 19.41
CA THR A 84 -20.95 -30.77 19.82
C THR A 84 -21.75 -32.01 19.40
N SER A 85 -21.59 -32.48 18.16
CA SER A 85 -22.28 -33.67 17.66
C SER A 85 -21.88 -34.95 18.41
N VAL A 86 -20.60 -35.10 18.74
CA VAL A 86 -20.10 -36.23 19.55
C VAL A 86 -20.71 -36.17 20.96
N VAL A 87 -20.71 -35.00 21.62
CA VAL A 87 -21.32 -34.84 22.95
C VAL A 87 -22.81 -35.21 22.92
N LEU A 88 -23.56 -34.71 21.93
CA LEU A 88 -24.98 -35.02 21.79
C LEU A 88 -25.24 -36.52 21.59
N LEU A 89 -24.40 -37.21 20.80
CA LEU A 89 -24.49 -38.66 20.61
C LEU A 89 -24.12 -39.44 21.89
N THR A 90 -23.14 -38.98 22.66
CA THR A 90 -22.75 -39.65 23.92
C THR A 90 -23.84 -39.62 24.97
N VAL A 91 -24.69 -38.59 24.98
CA VAL A 91 -25.87 -38.51 25.87
C VAL A 91 -26.96 -39.51 25.44
N GLN A 92 -27.06 -39.79 24.13
CA GLN A 92 -28.09 -40.67 23.57
C GLN A 92 -27.74 -42.16 23.72
N PHE A 93 -26.45 -42.50 23.69
CA PHE A 93 -25.98 -43.89 23.71
C PHE A 93 -26.43 -44.68 24.97
N PRO A 94 -26.33 -44.14 26.22
CA PRO A 94 -26.85 -44.80 27.41
C PRO A 94 -28.35 -45.04 27.38
N ILE A 95 -29.13 -44.17 26.73
CA ILE A 95 -30.59 -44.30 26.61
C ILE A 95 -30.95 -45.54 25.78
N TYR A 96 -30.25 -45.77 24.67
CA TYR A 96 -30.44 -46.98 23.86
C TYR A 96 -29.97 -48.24 24.57
N VAL A 97 -28.82 -48.20 25.24
CA VAL A 97 -28.28 -49.35 25.99
C VAL A 97 -29.18 -49.73 27.17
N ALA A 98 -29.65 -48.76 27.95
CA ALA A 98 -30.60 -49.01 29.03
C ALA A 98 -31.90 -49.62 28.52
N GLY A 99 -32.47 -49.09 27.43
CA GLY A 99 -33.66 -49.67 26.78
C GLY A 99 -33.48 -51.13 26.37
N LEU A 100 -32.30 -51.49 25.87
CA LEU A 100 -31.99 -52.87 25.48
C LEU A 100 -31.87 -53.82 26.69
N ILE A 101 -31.18 -53.38 27.76
CA ILE A 101 -30.83 -54.21 28.92
C ILE A 101 -32.00 -54.31 29.92
N THR A 102 -32.62 -53.19 30.30
CA THR A 102 -33.61 -53.17 31.39
C THR A 102 -35.03 -53.44 30.92
N SER A 103 -35.36 -53.13 29.66
CA SER A 103 -36.73 -53.29 29.13
C SER A 103 -36.88 -54.40 28.08
N HIS A 104 -35.81 -55.15 27.78
CA HIS A 104 -35.76 -56.19 26.75
C HIS A 104 -36.38 -55.73 25.41
N ASN A 105 -36.30 -54.44 25.11
CA ASN A 105 -37.03 -53.85 24.00
C ASN A 105 -36.22 -53.94 22.70
N LEU A 106 -36.39 -55.04 21.98
CA LEU A 106 -35.76 -55.33 20.69
C LEU A 106 -36.00 -54.23 19.63
N THR A 107 -37.02 -53.39 19.78
CA THR A 107 -37.29 -52.27 18.86
C THR A 107 -36.26 -51.13 18.95
N SER A 108 -35.41 -51.10 19.98
CA SER A 108 -34.33 -50.11 20.13
C SER A 108 -33.05 -50.45 19.36
N LEU A 109 -32.92 -51.69 18.88
CA LEU A 109 -31.75 -52.23 18.19
C LEU A 109 -31.40 -51.46 16.90
N PRO A 110 -32.35 -51.10 16.02
CA PRO A 110 -32.06 -50.26 14.84
C PRO A 110 -31.54 -48.86 15.20
N GLY A 111 -32.02 -48.27 16.29
CA GLY A 111 -31.58 -46.96 16.78
C GLY A 111 -30.13 -46.98 17.27
N PHE A 112 -29.73 -48.05 17.97
CA PHE A 112 -28.36 -48.28 18.39
C PHE A 112 -27.40 -48.38 17.18
N PHE A 113 -27.71 -49.24 16.20
CA PHE A 113 -26.89 -49.35 14.98
C PHE A 113 -26.85 -48.06 14.17
N SER A 114 -27.96 -47.32 14.11
CA SER A 114 -28.02 -45.99 13.48
C SER A 114 -27.10 -44.99 14.18
N ALA A 115 -27.06 -44.96 15.52
CA ALA A 115 -26.18 -44.06 16.28
C ALA A 115 -24.69 -44.42 16.11
N VAL A 116 -24.35 -45.71 16.11
CA VAL A 116 -22.98 -46.19 15.82
C VAL A 116 -22.57 -45.80 14.40
N PHE A 117 -23.43 -46.07 13.41
CA PHE A 117 -23.19 -45.70 12.01
C PHE A 117 -23.02 -44.19 11.85
N THR A 118 -23.87 -43.40 12.50
CA THR A 118 -23.79 -41.93 12.47
C THR A 118 -22.48 -41.44 13.08
N THR A 119 -22.05 -42.01 14.21
CA THR A 119 -20.76 -41.66 14.84
C THR A 119 -19.60 -41.93 13.89
N VAL A 120 -19.56 -43.10 13.25
CA VAL A 120 -18.55 -43.46 12.25
C VAL A 120 -18.59 -42.49 11.07
N MET A 121 -19.77 -42.16 10.55
CA MET A 121 -19.93 -41.21 9.45
C MET A 121 -19.44 -39.80 9.81
N LEU A 122 -19.74 -39.30 11.01
CA LEU A 122 -19.28 -37.98 11.44
C LEU A 122 -17.76 -37.92 11.56
N VAL A 123 -17.13 -39.01 12.05
CA VAL A 123 -15.66 -39.13 12.11
C VAL A 123 -15.08 -39.12 10.69
N ILE A 124 -15.63 -39.91 9.77
CA ILE A 124 -15.18 -39.93 8.37
C ILE A 124 -15.33 -38.55 7.71
N ILE A 125 -16.47 -37.89 7.88
CA ILE A 125 -16.72 -36.54 7.33
C ILE A 125 -15.71 -35.54 7.88
N TYR A 126 -15.46 -35.55 9.19
CA TYR A 126 -14.48 -34.67 9.82
C TYR A 126 -13.05 -34.93 9.33
N LEU A 127 -12.65 -36.20 9.23
CA LEU A 127 -11.33 -36.58 8.71
C LEU A 127 -11.16 -36.20 7.24
N ASN A 128 -12.17 -36.44 6.40
CA ASN A 128 -12.13 -36.06 4.98
C ASN A 128 -12.09 -34.53 4.81
N HIS A 129 -12.89 -33.79 5.59
CA HIS A 129 -12.90 -32.33 5.53
C HIS A 129 -11.53 -31.75 5.93
N THR A 130 -10.96 -32.22 7.04
CA THR A 130 -9.63 -31.76 7.48
C THR A 130 -8.51 -32.17 6.50
N ARG A 131 -8.64 -33.33 5.85
CA ARG A 131 -7.74 -33.77 4.77
C ARG A 131 -7.83 -32.84 3.56
N ILE A 132 -9.03 -32.53 3.08
CA ILE A 132 -9.25 -31.63 1.94
C ILE A 132 -8.69 -30.24 2.23
N GLU A 133 -8.93 -29.68 3.42
CA GLU A 133 -8.37 -28.38 3.82
C GLU A 133 -6.84 -28.39 3.82
N ARG A 134 -6.21 -29.47 4.32
CA ARG A 134 -4.75 -29.62 4.29
C ARG A 134 -4.22 -29.79 2.87
N GLU A 135 -4.90 -30.56 2.04
CA GLU A 135 -4.54 -30.75 0.63
C GLU A 135 -4.66 -29.43 -0.14
N GLN A 136 -5.70 -28.63 0.09
CA GLN A 136 -5.86 -27.29 -0.47
C GLN A 136 -4.72 -26.36 -0.02
N GLN A 137 -4.41 -26.31 1.28
CA GLN A 137 -3.29 -25.49 1.78
C GLN A 137 -1.95 -25.95 1.22
N ARG A 138 -1.74 -27.26 1.06
CA ARG A 138 -0.53 -27.80 0.45
C ARG A 138 -0.43 -27.42 -1.02
N MET A 139 -1.53 -27.51 -1.76
CA MET A 139 -1.58 -27.13 -3.17
C MET A 139 -1.28 -25.63 -3.34
N GLN A 140 -1.88 -24.78 -2.50
CA GLN A 140 -1.62 -23.35 -2.50
C GLN A 140 -0.15 -23.04 -2.20
N LYS A 141 0.45 -23.70 -1.20
CA LYS A 141 1.88 -23.53 -0.88
C LYS A 141 2.78 -23.98 -2.02
N LEU A 142 2.49 -25.13 -2.64
CA LEU A 142 3.25 -25.62 -3.78
C LEU A 142 3.15 -24.67 -4.97
N PHE A 143 1.96 -24.10 -5.22
CA PHE A 143 1.76 -23.10 -6.25
C PHE A 143 2.64 -21.87 -6.00
N VAL A 144 2.55 -21.27 -4.81
CA VAL A 144 3.39 -20.12 -4.42
C VAL A 144 4.87 -20.43 -4.59
N GLN A 145 5.34 -21.55 -4.06
CA GLN A 145 6.75 -21.96 -4.16
C GLN A 145 7.20 -22.15 -5.62
N THR A 146 6.34 -22.71 -6.47
CA THR A 146 6.67 -22.94 -7.88
C THR A 146 6.67 -21.63 -8.67
N SER A 147 5.69 -20.75 -8.45
CA SER A 147 5.65 -19.42 -9.06
C SER A 147 6.87 -18.60 -8.66
N THR A 148 7.24 -18.59 -7.38
CA THR A 148 8.46 -17.91 -6.91
C THR A 148 9.72 -18.50 -7.54
N ALA A 149 9.80 -19.83 -7.69
CA ALA A 149 10.94 -20.46 -8.38
C ALA A 149 11.02 -20.05 -9.87
N MET A 150 9.89 -19.90 -10.56
CA MET A 150 9.85 -19.38 -11.93
C MET A 150 10.34 -17.93 -12.01
N VAL A 151 9.86 -17.07 -11.09
CA VAL A 151 10.32 -15.67 -11.00
C VAL A 151 11.82 -15.60 -10.78
N ASN A 152 12.34 -16.35 -9.80
CA ASN A 152 13.77 -16.38 -9.53
C ASN A 152 14.60 -16.87 -10.73
N ALA A 153 14.04 -17.78 -11.54
CA ALA A 153 14.71 -18.24 -12.76
C ALA A 153 14.74 -17.15 -13.86
N ILE A 154 13.70 -16.32 -13.96
CA ILE A 154 13.68 -15.15 -14.86
C ILE A 154 14.69 -14.11 -14.37
N ASP A 155 14.66 -13.77 -13.08
CA ASP A 155 15.57 -12.80 -12.46
C ASP A 155 17.04 -13.24 -12.57
N ALA A 156 17.33 -14.55 -12.51
CA ALA A 156 18.68 -15.06 -12.72
C ALA A 156 19.19 -14.86 -14.17
N LYS A 157 18.28 -14.68 -15.13
CA LYS A 157 18.58 -14.48 -16.53
C LYS A 157 18.65 -12.99 -16.92
N ASP A 158 17.78 -12.17 -16.31
CA ASP A 158 17.73 -10.72 -16.48
C ASP A 158 18.33 -10.03 -15.25
N THR A 159 19.61 -9.67 -15.35
CA THR A 159 20.38 -9.16 -14.20
C THR A 159 19.89 -7.82 -13.67
N TYR A 160 19.00 -7.14 -14.40
CA TYR A 160 18.53 -5.79 -14.08
C TYR A 160 17.07 -5.75 -13.56
N THR A 161 16.41 -6.90 -13.39
CA THR A 161 15.03 -6.98 -12.91
C THR A 161 14.90 -7.68 -11.56
N HIS A 162 15.96 -7.77 -10.75
CA HIS A 162 15.88 -8.53 -9.50
C HIS A 162 14.78 -8.01 -8.56
N GLY A 163 13.80 -8.87 -8.24
CA GLY A 163 12.65 -8.51 -7.41
C GLY A 163 11.60 -7.60 -8.08
N HIS A 164 11.78 -7.25 -9.37
CA HIS A 164 10.85 -6.44 -10.17
C HIS A 164 9.45 -7.04 -10.17
N SER A 165 9.32 -8.31 -10.57
CA SER A 165 8.03 -9.00 -10.67
C SER A 165 7.28 -9.04 -9.34
N SER A 166 8.01 -9.15 -8.22
CA SER A 166 7.43 -9.09 -6.87
C SER A 166 6.89 -7.69 -6.55
N ARG A 167 7.64 -6.63 -6.84
CA ARG A 167 7.20 -5.23 -6.64
C ARG A 167 5.98 -4.91 -7.50
N VAL A 168 6.01 -5.27 -8.78
CA VAL A 168 4.86 -5.10 -9.70
C VAL A 168 3.63 -5.84 -9.18
N ALA A 169 3.78 -7.05 -8.65
CA ALA A 169 2.68 -7.80 -8.05
C ALA A 169 2.11 -7.12 -6.80
N GLU A 170 2.97 -6.59 -5.93
CA GLU A 170 2.54 -5.83 -4.74
C GLU A 170 1.80 -4.54 -5.11
N TYR A 171 2.32 -3.76 -6.07
CA TYR A 171 1.65 -2.55 -6.56
C TYR A 171 0.30 -2.88 -7.21
N SER A 172 0.26 -3.92 -8.07
CA SER A 172 -0.98 -4.37 -8.73
C SER A 172 -2.04 -4.80 -7.72
N ARG A 173 -1.64 -5.51 -6.66
CA ARG A 173 -2.53 -5.89 -5.57
C ARG A 173 -3.10 -4.67 -4.84
N LYS A 174 -2.26 -3.69 -4.50
CA LYS A 174 -2.71 -2.44 -3.86
C LYS A 174 -3.70 -1.67 -4.72
N LEU A 175 -3.43 -1.55 -6.02
CA LEU A 175 -4.35 -0.91 -6.97
C LEU A 175 -5.70 -1.65 -7.03
N ALA A 176 -5.68 -2.98 -7.03
CA ALA A 176 -6.89 -3.79 -7.02
C ALA A 176 -7.72 -3.61 -5.74
N GLU A 177 -7.05 -3.59 -4.58
CA GLU A 177 -7.68 -3.34 -3.28
C GLU A 177 -8.35 -1.94 -3.24
N MET A 178 -7.66 -0.92 -3.74
CA MET A 178 -8.19 0.44 -3.85
C MET A 178 -9.36 0.55 -4.84
N ALA A 179 -9.34 -0.25 -5.91
CA ALA A 179 -10.44 -0.37 -6.86
C ALA A 179 -11.66 -1.17 -6.30
N GLY A 180 -11.63 -1.59 -5.04
CA GLY A 180 -12.74 -2.28 -4.38
C GLY A 180 -12.88 -3.76 -4.74
N LYS A 181 -11.81 -4.40 -5.25
CA LYS A 181 -11.81 -5.82 -5.59
C LYS A 181 -11.87 -6.72 -4.37
N SER A 182 -12.46 -7.90 -4.52
CA SER A 182 -12.48 -8.91 -3.46
C SER A 182 -11.08 -9.51 -3.23
N SER A 183 -10.85 -10.07 -2.04
CA SER A 183 -9.55 -10.70 -1.72
C SER A 183 -9.13 -11.77 -2.74
N ASP A 184 -10.07 -12.54 -3.29
CA ASP A 184 -9.78 -13.59 -4.26
C ASP A 184 -9.36 -12.98 -5.62
N GLU A 185 -9.97 -11.85 -6.01
CA GLU A 185 -9.57 -11.09 -7.22
C GLU A 185 -8.21 -10.42 -7.04
N CYS A 186 -7.93 -9.85 -5.87
CA CYS A 186 -6.63 -9.25 -5.55
C CYS A 186 -5.51 -10.30 -5.60
N ASP A 187 -5.75 -11.50 -5.07
CA ASP A 187 -4.79 -12.60 -5.15
C ASP A 187 -4.60 -13.07 -6.60
N ALA A 188 -5.67 -13.15 -7.41
CA ALA A 188 -5.55 -13.48 -8.83
C ALA A 188 -4.70 -12.44 -9.60
N ILE A 189 -4.94 -11.15 -9.37
CA ILE A 189 -4.16 -10.05 -9.96
C ILE A 189 -2.70 -10.13 -9.51
N TYR A 190 -2.45 -10.37 -8.22
CA TYR A 190 -1.10 -10.54 -7.68
C TYR A 190 -0.33 -11.65 -8.40
N TYR A 191 -0.89 -12.86 -8.53
CA TYR A 191 -0.17 -13.97 -9.17
C TYR A 191 -0.02 -13.79 -10.68
N THR A 192 -0.96 -13.12 -11.33
CA THR A 192 -0.85 -12.80 -12.77
C THR A 192 0.25 -11.77 -13.00
N ALA A 193 0.30 -10.73 -12.17
CA ALA A 193 1.35 -9.72 -12.19
C ALA A 193 2.72 -10.32 -11.89
N LEU A 194 2.81 -11.25 -10.94
CA LEU A 194 4.06 -11.92 -10.58
C LEU A 194 4.68 -12.70 -11.75
N LEU A 195 3.87 -13.21 -12.67
CA LEU A 195 4.30 -14.04 -13.79
C LEU A 195 4.22 -13.33 -15.15
N HIS A 196 3.92 -12.02 -15.19
CA HIS A 196 3.68 -11.28 -16.44
C HIS A 196 4.86 -11.40 -17.43
N ASP A 197 6.08 -11.47 -16.89
CA ASP A 197 7.32 -11.46 -17.65
C ASP A 197 7.91 -12.85 -17.96
N VAL A 198 7.19 -13.94 -17.66
CA VAL A 198 7.73 -15.32 -17.81
C VAL A 198 8.20 -15.66 -19.23
N GLY A 199 7.64 -15.00 -20.24
CA GLY A 199 8.06 -15.16 -21.62
C GLY A 199 9.49 -14.71 -21.91
N LYS A 200 10.10 -13.86 -21.06
CA LYS A 200 11.51 -13.44 -21.17
C LYS A 200 12.48 -14.63 -21.17
N ILE A 201 12.05 -15.80 -20.65
CA ILE A 201 12.83 -17.04 -20.74
C ILE A 201 13.10 -17.47 -22.19
N GLY A 202 12.26 -17.08 -23.15
CA GLY A 202 12.45 -17.35 -24.58
C GLY A 202 13.37 -16.37 -25.31
N ILE A 203 13.69 -15.22 -24.70
CA ILE A 203 14.48 -14.15 -25.35
C ILE A 203 15.99 -14.39 -25.16
N PRO A 204 16.85 -14.22 -26.18
CA PRO A 204 18.29 -14.39 -26.01
C PRO A 204 18.90 -13.47 -24.95
N GLY A 205 19.80 -14.03 -24.11
CA GLY A 205 20.46 -13.28 -23.03
C GLY A 205 21.26 -12.07 -23.51
N SER A 206 21.83 -12.14 -24.73
CA SER A 206 22.56 -11.04 -25.36
C SER A 206 21.68 -9.85 -25.74
N VAL A 207 20.38 -10.08 -25.95
CA VAL A 207 19.39 -9.04 -26.27
C VAL A 207 18.86 -8.43 -24.97
N ILE A 208 18.45 -9.27 -24.01
CA ILE A 208 17.81 -8.81 -22.78
C ILE A 208 18.76 -8.02 -21.87
N ASN A 209 20.05 -8.40 -21.83
CA ASN A 209 21.07 -7.76 -20.98
C ASN A 209 21.94 -6.76 -21.76
N LYS A 210 21.51 -6.31 -22.95
CA LYS A 210 22.32 -5.40 -23.78
C LYS A 210 22.53 -4.05 -23.07
N PRO A 211 23.78 -3.58 -22.91
CA PRO A 211 24.06 -2.26 -22.37
C PRO A 211 23.81 -1.22 -23.47
N GLY A 212 22.58 -0.67 -23.54
CA GLY A 212 22.21 0.40 -24.46
C GLY A 212 20.88 0.16 -25.19
N LYS A 213 20.62 0.97 -26.22
CA LYS A 213 19.38 0.88 -27.00
C LYS A 213 19.37 -0.39 -27.86
N LEU A 214 18.21 -1.04 -27.91
CA LEU A 214 17.95 -2.15 -28.82
C LEU A 214 17.85 -1.65 -30.27
N THR A 215 18.28 -2.46 -31.21
CA THR A 215 17.97 -2.26 -32.64
C THR A 215 16.49 -2.57 -32.89
N GLY A 216 15.95 -2.16 -34.04
CA GLY A 216 14.58 -2.48 -34.40
C GLY A 216 14.31 -3.99 -34.41
N GLU A 217 15.24 -4.79 -34.95
CA GLU A 217 15.13 -6.25 -34.97
C GLU A 217 15.19 -6.87 -33.56
N GLU A 218 16.08 -6.39 -32.70
CA GLU A 218 16.16 -6.81 -31.30
C GLU A 218 14.89 -6.46 -30.52
N TYR A 219 14.30 -5.30 -30.81
CA TYR A 219 13.05 -4.87 -30.18
C TYR A 219 11.86 -5.73 -30.62
N GLU A 220 11.77 -6.10 -31.90
CA GLU A 220 10.75 -7.03 -32.38
C GLU A 220 10.91 -8.44 -31.78
N LEU A 221 12.12 -8.87 -31.43
CA LEU A 221 12.32 -10.10 -30.65
C LEU A 221 11.77 -9.95 -29.23
N VAL A 222 12.08 -8.85 -28.54
CA VAL A 222 11.57 -8.61 -27.18
C VAL A 222 10.04 -8.56 -27.15
N LYS A 223 9.39 -7.95 -28.16
CA LYS A 223 7.93 -7.92 -28.29
C LYS A 223 7.24 -9.29 -28.37
N GLN A 224 7.98 -10.37 -28.57
CA GLN A 224 7.41 -11.72 -28.61
C GLN A 224 7.19 -12.32 -27.22
N HIS A 225 7.83 -11.77 -26.17
CA HIS A 225 7.72 -12.34 -24.82
C HIS A 225 6.28 -12.38 -24.27
N PRO A 226 5.34 -11.46 -24.60
CA PRO A 226 3.97 -11.59 -24.11
C PRO A 226 3.25 -12.82 -24.67
N ALA A 227 3.42 -13.08 -25.96
CA ALA A 227 2.88 -14.27 -26.62
C ALA A 227 3.51 -15.56 -26.09
N MET A 228 4.83 -15.58 -25.91
CA MET A 228 5.53 -16.73 -25.32
C MET A 228 5.10 -16.98 -23.87
N GLY A 229 4.96 -15.91 -23.08
CA GLY A 229 4.54 -15.99 -21.68
C GLY A 229 3.13 -16.55 -21.55
N ALA A 230 2.20 -16.08 -22.38
CA ALA A 230 0.84 -16.64 -22.46
C ALA A 230 0.86 -18.13 -22.81
N GLN A 231 1.60 -18.53 -23.85
CA GLN A 231 1.72 -19.93 -24.26
C GLN A 231 2.28 -20.84 -23.14
N ILE A 232 3.23 -20.34 -22.34
CA ILE A 232 3.78 -21.07 -21.19
C ILE A 232 2.68 -21.26 -20.14
N LEU A 233 1.98 -20.19 -19.77
CA LEU A 233 1.01 -20.16 -18.68
C LEU A 233 -0.33 -20.81 -19.01
N GLU A 234 -0.73 -20.86 -20.29
CA GLU A 234 -1.96 -21.54 -20.75
C GLU A 234 -2.00 -23.04 -20.41
N ASN A 235 -0.82 -23.66 -20.20
CA ASN A 235 -0.73 -25.04 -19.74
C ASN A 235 -1.22 -25.22 -18.29
N ILE A 236 -1.36 -24.14 -17.52
CA ILE A 236 -1.90 -24.13 -16.15
C ILE A 236 -3.42 -23.94 -16.22
N THR A 237 -4.13 -25.01 -16.61
CA THR A 237 -5.57 -24.97 -16.89
C THR A 237 -6.45 -24.67 -15.67
N GLU A 238 -5.95 -24.93 -14.45
CA GLU A 238 -6.65 -24.62 -13.20
C GLU A 238 -6.69 -23.11 -12.89
N TYR A 239 -5.77 -22.33 -13.46
CA TYR A 239 -5.65 -20.89 -13.24
C TYR A 239 -5.53 -20.14 -14.58
N PRO A 240 -6.58 -20.16 -15.42
CA PRO A 240 -6.54 -19.60 -16.77
C PRO A 240 -6.31 -18.08 -16.78
N PHE A 241 -6.53 -17.39 -15.66
CA PHE A 241 -6.26 -15.95 -15.56
C PHE A 241 -4.77 -15.60 -15.59
N LEU A 242 -3.86 -16.54 -15.30
CA LEU A 242 -2.42 -16.29 -15.21
C LEU A 242 -1.81 -15.82 -16.55
N SER A 243 -2.32 -16.30 -17.68
CA SER A 243 -1.82 -15.90 -19.00
C SER A 243 -2.25 -14.48 -19.40
N ILE A 244 -3.24 -13.89 -18.73
CA ILE A 244 -3.85 -12.61 -19.15
C ILE A 244 -2.84 -11.47 -19.10
N ALA A 245 -2.22 -11.20 -17.94
CA ALA A 245 -1.25 -10.10 -17.88
C ALA A 245 -0.02 -10.43 -18.71
N ALA A 246 0.44 -11.70 -18.71
CA ALA A 246 1.56 -12.09 -19.55
C ALA A 246 1.33 -11.73 -21.02
N HIS A 247 0.13 -11.93 -21.55
CA HIS A 247 -0.18 -11.60 -22.94
C HIS A 247 -0.39 -10.10 -23.19
N TYR A 248 -1.09 -9.39 -22.30
CA TYR A 248 -1.65 -8.07 -22.61
C TYR A 248 -1.06 -6.90 -21.81
N HIS A 249 -0.09 -7.10 -20.89
CA HIS A 249 0.42 -6.00 -20.04
C HIS A 249 1.13 -4.87 -20.81
N HIS A 250 1.53 -5.11 -22.06
CA HIS A 250 2.08 -4.11 -22.98
C HIS A 250 1.06 -3.51 -23.96
N GLU A 251 -0.22 -3.89 -23.84
CA GLU A 251 -1.28 -3.16 -24.52
C GLU A 251 -1.41 -1.76 -23.92
N ARG A 252 -1.73 -0.79 -24.79
CA ARG A 252 -1.88 0.61 -24.41
C ARG A 252 -3.34 1.01 -24.55
N TYR A 253 -3.85 1.79 -23.61
CA TYR A 253 -5.25 2.21 -23.61
C TYR A 253 -5.69 2.93 -24.91
N ASP A 254 -4.75 3.60 -25.60
CA ASP A 254 -4.91 4.27 -26.89
C ASP A 254 -4.91 3.34 -28.12
N GLY A 255 -4.60 2.06 -27.96
CA GLY A 255 -4.51 1.05 -29.03
C GLY A 255 -3.15 1.02 -29.74
N LYS A 256 -2.12 1.70 -29.23
CA LYS A 256 -0.76 1.70 -29.83
C LYS A 256 0.17 0.66 -29.19
N GLY A 257 -0.37 -0.22 -28.36
CA GLY A 257 0.37 -1.28 -27.67
C GLY A 257 0.61 -2.50 -28.53
N TYR A 258 1.05 -3.58 -27.89
CA TYR A 258 1.28 -4.89 -28.50
C TYR A 258 0.92 -5.98 -27.48
N PRO A 259 0.61 -7.22 -27.92
CA PRO A 259 0.77 -7.78 -29.27
C PRO A 259 -0.38 -7.57 -30.26
N GLU A 260 -1.60 -7.27 -29.81
CA GLU A 260 -2.82 -7.22 -30.64
C GLU A 260 -3.28 -5.79 -30.95
N GLY A 261 -2.83 -4.79 -30.18
CA GLY A 261 -3.22 -3.39 -30.39
C GLY A 261 -4.64 -3.10 -29.89
N LEU A 262 -5.06 -3.79 -28.82
CA LEU A 262 -6.37 -3.62 -28.19
C LEU A 262 -6.54 -2.20 -27.64
N LYS A 263 -7.77 -1.67 -27.68
CA LYS A 263 -8.04 -0.29 -27.26
C LYS A 263 -9.03 -0.20 -26.11
N GLY A 264 -8.73 0.66 -25.15
CA GLY A 264 -9.61 0.96 -24.03
C GLY A 264 -9.96 -0.29 -23.21
N GLU A 265 -11.25 -0.53 -23.01
CA GLU A 265 -11.75 -1.66 -22.22
C GLU A 265 -11.74 -3.01 -22.95
N GLU A 266 -11.30 -3.06 -24.22
CA GLU A 266 -10.99 -4.32 -24.90
C GLU A 266 -9.81 -5.03 -24.23
N ILE A 267 -8.90 -4.24 -23.63
CA ILE A 267 -7.79 -4.75 -22.84
C ILE A 267 -8.35 -5.34 -21.53
N PRO A 268 -8.03 -6.60 -21.21
CA PRO A 268 -8.46 -7.21 -19.96
C PRO A 268 -8.08 -6.37 -18.74
N GLU A 269 -9.01 -6.25 -17.80
CA GLU A 269 -8.85 -5.40 -16.61
C GLU A 269 -7.55 -5.68 -15.83
N ILE A 270 -7.21 -6.96 -15.65
CA ILE A 270 -5.97 -7.39 -14.98
C ILE A 270 -4.74 -6.81 -15.68
N ALA A 271 -4.71 -6.80 -17.01
CA ALA A 271 -3.60 -6.26 -17.78
C ALA A 271 -3.52 -4.73 -17.68
N ARG A 272 -4.67 -4.04 -17.65
CA ARG A 272 -4.73 -2.58 -17.43
C ARG A 272 -4.15 -2.18 -16.06
N ILE A 273 -4.41 -2.97 -15.02
CA ILE A 273 -3.83 -2.77 -13.68
C ILE A 273 -2.32 -3.01 -13.71
N VAL A 274 -1.89 -4.16 -14.26
CA VAL A 274 -0.47 -4.56 -14.27
C VAL A 274 0.37 -3.60 -15.11
N SER A 275 -0.14 -3.10 -16.24
CA SER A 275 0.57 -2.15 -17.10
C SER A 275 0.98 -0.86 -16.37
N VAL A 276 0.09 -0.33 -15.52
CA VAL A 276 0.38 0.86 -14.70
C VAL A 276 1.44 0.54 -13.63
N ALA A 277 1.29 -0.61 -12.96
CA ALA A 277 2.23 -1.05 -11.93
C ALA A 277 3.63 -1.34 -12.48
N ASP A 278 3.72 -1.98 -13.65
CA ASP A 278 4.97 -2.27 -14.35
C ASP A 278 5.67 -0.98 -14.80
N ALA A 279 4.94 -0.06 -15.43
CA ALA A 279 5.51 1.22 -15.83
C ALA A 279 6.04 2.03 -14.64
N TYR A 280 5.32 2.02 -13.51
CA TYR A 280 5.79 2.64 -12.27
C TYR A 280 7.11 1.99 -11.81
N ASP A 281 7.13 0.67 -11.62
CA ASP A 281 8.35 -0.01 -11.14
C ASP A 281 9.53 0.16 -12.09
N ALA A 282 9.28 0.18 -13.40
CA ALA A 282 10.31 0.39 -14.41
C ALA A 282 10.93 1.80 -14.35
N MET A 283 10.19 2.80 -13.89
CA MET A 283 10.68 4.16 -13.66
C MET A 283 11.36 4.30 -12.29
N THR A 284 10.91 3.56 -11.28
CA THR A 284 11.41 3.62 -9.90
C THR A 284 12.45 2.54 -9.55
N SER A 285 13.01 1.86 -10.56
CA SER A 285 14.06 0.86 -10.41
C SER A 285 15.27 1.18 -11.30
N LYS A 286 16.44 0.69 -10.92
CA LYS A 286 17.66 0.85 -11.71
C LYS A 286 17.59 -0.01 -12.97
N ARG A 287 17.99 0.55 -14.10
CA ARG A 287 18.08 -0.16 -15.39
C ARG A 287 19.51 -0.09 -15.92
N SER A 288 19.86 -0.99 -16.84
CA SER A 288 21.21 -1.06 -17.44
C SER A 288 21.67 0.25 -18.08
N TYR A 289 20.72 1.10 -18.49
CA TYR A 289 20.95 2.35 -19.22
C TYR A 289 20.57 3.61 -18.43
N ARG A 290 20.02 3.49 -17.20
CA ARG A 290 19.53 4.64 -16.43
C ARG A 290 19.38 4.32 -14.94
N ASP A 291 19.71 5.30 -14.10
CA ASP A 291 19.34 5.29 -12.67
C ASP A 291 17.84 5.53 -12.46
N LEU A 292 17.41 5.46 -11.19
CA LEU A 292 16.02 5.68 -10.80
C LEU A 292 15.55 7.09 -11.18
N ILE A 293 14.30 7.21 -11.64
CA ILE A 293 13.68 8.51 -11.88
C ILE A 293 13.20 9.09 -10.53
N PRO A 294 13.31 10.41 -10.31
CA PRO A 294 12.64 11.08 -9.19
C PRO A 294 11.14 10.87 -9.15
N GLN A 295 10.56 10.66 -7.96
CA GLN A 295 9.12 10.35 -7.81
C GLN A 295 8.19 11.38 -8.47
N ASP A 296 8.51 12.67 -8.39
CA ASP A 296 7.68 13.73 -8.99
C ASP A 296 7.65 13.62 -10.51
N LYS A 297 8.78 13.25 -11.11
CA LYS A 297 8.88 13.01 -12.54
C LYS A 297 8.12 11.75 -12.94
N VAL A 298 8.22 10.69 -12.14
CA VAL A 298 7.39 9.48 -12.34
C VAL A 298 5.90 9.84 -12.27
N ARG A 299 5.50 10.69 -11.33
CA ARG A 299 4.14 11.18 -11.20
C ARG A 299 3.68 11.94 -12.44
N GLU A 300 4.48 12.88 -12.95
CA GLU A 300 4.22 13.62 -14.19
C GLU A 300 4.01 12.66 -15.37
N GLU A 301 4.90 11.70 -15.56
CA GLU A 301 4.82 10.71 -16.65
C GLU A 301 3.55 9.84 -16.57
N ILE A 302 3.17 9.39 -15.36
CA ILE A 302 1.90 8.65 -15.17
C ILE A 302 0.70 9.54 -15.50
N LEU A 303 0.72 10.82 -15.09
CA LEU A 303 -0.35 11.77 -15.35
C LEU A 303 -0.51 12.06 -16.85
N GLU A 304 0.58 12.29 -17.58
CA GLU A 304 0.57 12.46 -19.03
C GLU A 304 0.09 11.20 -19.77
N GLY A 305 0.34 10.02 -19.18
CA GLY A 305 -0.12 8.73 -19.69
C GLY A 305 -1.61 8.43 -19.47
N VAL A 306 -2.34 9.23 -18.68
CA VAL A 306 -3.77 8.99 -18.35
C VAL A 306 -4.62 9.01 -19.61
N GLY A 307 -5.30 7.89 -19.90
CA GLY A 307 -6.18 7.75 -21.06
C GLY A 307 -5.45 7.56 -22.40
N THR A 308 -4.12 7.58 -22.40
CA THR A 308 -3.28 7.27 -23.56
C THR A 308 -2.59 5.92 -23.37
N GLN A 309 -1.49 5.88 -22.62
CA GLN A 309 -0.81 4.64 -22.28
C GLN A 309 -1.64 3.83 -21.27
N PHE A 310 -2.21 4.52 -20.29
CA PHE A 310 -2.80 3.90 -19.11
C PHE A 310 -4.31 4.08 -19.06
N ASP A 311 -4.97 3.11 -18.45
CA ASP A 311 -6.36 3.25 -18.04
C ASP A 311 -6.52 4.44 -17.07
N PRO A 312 -7.44 5.38 -17.34
CA PRO A 312 -7.65 6.53 -16.46
C PRO A 312 -8.04 6.19 -15.02
N VAL A 313 -8.68 5.05 -14.76
CA VAL A 313 -9.05 4.61 -13.41
C VAL A 313 -7.80 4.18 -12.64
N TYR A 314 -7.02 3.23 -13.17
CA TYR A 314 -5.86 2.69 -12.44
C TYR A 314 -4.68 3.66 -12.41
N ALA A 315 -4.50 4.49 -13.44
CA ALA A 315 -3.50 5.57 -13.42
C ALA A 315 -3.79 6.56 -12.28
N ARG A 316 -5.05 6.94 -12.08
CA ARG A 316 -5.46 7.80 -10.95
C ARG A 316 -5.22 7.16 -9.60
N LEU A 317 -5.51 5.87 -9.45
CA LEU A 317 -5.21 5.14 -8.21
C LEU A 317 -3.70 5.06 -7.96
N MET A 318 -2.88 4.91 -9.00
CA MET A 318 -1.41 4.97 -8.89
C MET A 318 -0.92 6.36 -8.49
N LEU A 319 -1.44 7.43 -9.10
CA LEU A 319 -1.11 8.80 -8.71
C LEU A 319 -1.45 9.07 -7.24
N HIS A 320 -2.61 8.60 -6.77
CA HIS A 320 -2.95 8.66 -5.34
C HIS A 320 -1.93 7.91 -4.47
N LEU A 321 -1.55 6.69 -4.87
CA LEU A 321 -0.58 5.90 -4.14
C LEU A 321 0.80 6.60 -4.08
N ILE A 322 1.21 7.26 -5.16
CA ILE A 322 2.42 8.08 -5.24
C ILE A 322 2.33 9.28 -4.27
N ASP A 323 1.20 10.00 -4.26
CA ASP A 323 0.99 11.16 -3.40
C ASP A 323 1.00 10.79 -1.90
N VAL A 324 0.51 9.60 -1.57
CA VAL A 324 0.55 9.06 -0.19
C VAL A 324 1.99 8.66 0.21
N ASP A 325 2.84 8.26 -0.73
CA ASP A 325 4.23 7.87 -0.48
C ASP A 325 5.18 9.08 -0.43
N THR A 326 4.96 9.95 0.55
CA THR A 326 5.73 11.19 0.75
C THR A 326 7.24 10.99 0.98
N GLU A 327 7.65 9.80 1.43
CA GLU A 327 9.06 9.45 1.69
C GLU A 327 9.73 8.70 0.52
N TYR A 328 9.03 8.52 -0.60
CA TYR A 328 9.48 7.75 -1.76
C TYR A 328 9.99 6.34 -1.37
N LYS A 329 9.21 5.63 -0.54
CA LYS A 329 9.48 4.26 -0.09
C LYS A 329 9.18 3.21 -1.15
N MET A 330 8.28 3.50 -2.09
CA MET A 330 7.85 2.61 -3.17
C MET A 330 8.81 2.66 -4.36
N LYS A 331 10.07 2.32 -4.11
CA LYS A 331 11.10 2.20 -5.14
C LYS A 331 11.97 0.99 -4.86
N GLU A 332 12.78 0.61 -5.84
CA GLU A 332 13.84 -0.36 -5.61
C GLU A 332 14.77 0.13 -4.50
N ARG A 333 14.90 -0.69 -3.45
CA ARG A 333 15.84 -0.44 -2.38
C ARG A 333 17.16 -1.05 -2.81
N GLU A 334 18.15 -0.22 -3.08
CA GLU A 334 19.51 -0.73 -3.21
C GLU A 334 19.93 -1.31 -1.85
N GLU A 335 20.23 -2.60 -1.80
CA GLU A 335 21.18 -3.14 -0.81
C GLU A 335 22.60 -2.71 -1.25
N SER A 336 22.86 -1.41 -1.37
CA SER A 336 24.18 -0.90 -1.75
C SER A 336 24.80 -0.14 -0.59
N CYS A 337 26.06 -0.47 -0.33
CA CYS A 337 26.91 0.28 0.55
C CYS A 337 27.02 1.73 0.01
N ALA A 338 27.01 2.74 0.88
CA ALA A 338 27.19 4.13 0.45
C ALA A 338 28.55 4.38 -0.24
N LEU A 339 29.49 3.45 -0.08
CA LEU A 339 30.80 3.40 -0.72
C LEU A 339 30.76 2.36 -1.86
N GLY A 340 31.44 2.60 -2.97
CA GLY A 340 31.40 1.77 -4.20
C GLY A 340 31.84 0.30 -4.03
N GLU A 341 32.17 -0.40 -5.12
CA GLU A 341 32.42 -1.86 -5.13
C GLU A 341 33.45 -2.33 -4.08
N ASP A 342 34.47 -1.51 -3.78
CA ASP A 342 35.54 -1.82 -2.81
C ASP A 342 35.23 -1.39 -1.36
N ASN A 343 34.00 -0.92 -1.07
CA ASN A 343 33.57 -0.37 0.22
C ASN A 343 34.58 0.66 0.81
N SER A 344 35.23 1.44 -0.06
CA SER A 344 36.14 2.49 0.35
C SER A 344 36.06 3.71 -0.58
N LEU A 345 36.33 4.89 -0.01
CA LEU A 345 36.38 6.18 -0.69
C LEU A 345 37.70 6.83 -0.31
N THR A 346 38.49 7.23 -1.31
CA THR A 346 39.74 7.96 -1.08
C THR A 346 39.57 9.36 -1.64
N SER A 347 39.86 10.37 -0.82
CA SER A 347 39.74 11.78 -1.18
C SER A 347 41.06 12.48 -0.90
N ASP A 348 41.75 12.87 -1.97
CA ASP A 348 43.03 13.56 -1.98
C ASP A 348 42.91 15.07 -1.75
N GLY A 349 41.77 15.66 -2.14
CA GLY A 349 41.47 17.08 -2.00
C GLY A 349 40.02 17.32 -1.58
N HIS A 350 39.69 18.60 -1.32
CA HIS A 350 38.35 18.97 -0.86
C HIS A 350 37.30 18.60 -1.92
N ARG A 351 36.36 17.72 -1.54
CA ARG A 351 35.27 17.22 -2.40
C ARG A 351 35.73 16.53 -3.70
N SER A 352 36.95 15.99 -3.75
CA SER A 352 37.40 15.28 -4.94
C SER A 352 36.64 13.96 -5.16
N SER A 353 36.15 13.36 -4.07
CA SER A 353 35.22 12.24 -4.13
C SER A 353 34.18 12.34 -3.02
N VAL A 354 32.91 12.04 -3.34
CA VAL A 354 31.80 12.07 -2.38
C VAL A 354 31.02 10.77 -2.47
N ALA A 355 30.81 10.13 -1.32
CA ALA A 355 30.00 8.94 -1.19
C ALA A 355 28.54 9.22 -1.54
N ARG A 356 27.79 8.17 -1.92
CA ARG A 356 26.35 8.31 -2.15
C ARG A 356 25.65 8.72 -0.85
N GLY A 357 24.66 9.60 -0.97
CA GLY A 357 23.96 10.17 0.17
C GLY A 357 23.19 9.13 0.98
N ILE A 358 23.35 9.16 2.30
CA ILE A 358 22.56 8.36 3.24
C ILE A 358 21.34 9.19 3.66
N LEU A 359 20.13 8.73 3.32
CA LEU A 359 18.88 9.45 3.62
C LEU A 359 18.53 9.40 5.11
N LEU A 360 18.40 10.58 5.72
CA LEU A 360 17.91 10.75 7.08
C LEU A 360 16.38 10.76 7.11
N THR A 361 15.82 9.96 8.02
CA THR A 361 14.37 9.86 8.27
C THR A 361 14.10 10.03 9.77
N PRO A 362 12.83 9.97 10.23
CA PRO A 362 12.50 9.93 11.66
C PRO A 362 13.04 8.70 12.40
N TYR A 363 13.59 7.72 11.68
CA TYR A 363 14.25 6.55 12.26
C TYR A 363 15.74 6.85 12.44
N MET A 364 16.23 6.62 13.66
CA MET A 364 17.65 6.79 13.97
C MET A 364 18.51 5.94 13.03
N THR A 365 19.36 6.60 12.25
CA THR A 365 20.32 5.96 11.35
C THR A 365 21.69 5.99 12.00
N THR A 366 22.31 4.82 12.15
CA THR A 366 23.66 4.67 12.68
C THR A 366 24.60 4.24 11.56
N VAL A 367 25.65 5.02 11.34
CA VAL A 367 26.72 4.73 10.37
C VAL A 367 28.00 4.46 11.16
N SER A 368 28.58 3.28 11.00
CA SER A 368 29.92 2.98 11.52
C SER A 368 30.89 2.99 10.34
N LEU A 369 32.06 3.59 10.53
CA LEU A 369 33.06 3.74 9.47
C LEU A 369 34.46 3.87 10.06
N TRP A 370 35.45 3.63 9.21
CA TRP A 370 36.86 3.79 9.52
C TRP A 370 37.48 4.89 8.66
N VAL A 371 38.36 5.72 9.23
CA VAL A 371 39.07 6.79 8.54
C VAL A 371 40.58 6.63 8.74
N THR A 372 41.33 6.56 7.63
CA THR A 372 42.79 6.61 7.60
C THR A 372 43.28 7.78 6.74
N SER A 373 44.59 8.05 6.77
CA SER A 373 45.23 8.92 5.77
C SER A 373 45.12 8.28 4.38
N ASP A 374 45.00 9.10 3.34
CA ASP A 374 45.13 8.66 1.94
C ASP A 374 46.59 8.34 1.59
N ASP A 375 47.54 9.09 2.15
CA ASP A 375 48.98 8.87 2.05
C ASP A 375 49.63 8.95 3.44
N GLU A 376 50.03 7.79 3.98
CA GLU A 376 50.76 7.71 5.25
C GLU A 376 52.16 8.34 5.17
N ALA A 377 52.74 8.50 3.98
CA ALA A 377 54.06 9.08 3.78
C ALA A 377 54.06 10.61 3.79
N SER A 378 52.93 11.24 3.47
CA SER A 378 52.76 12.71 3.43
C SER A 378 52.78 13.36 4.82
N GLY A 379 52.40 12.62 5.86
CA GLY A 379 52.28 13.11 7.24
C GLY A 379 51.12 14.10 7.48
N ILE A 380 50.27 14.34 6.49
CA ILE A 380 49.09 15.20 6.61
C ILE A 380 48.00 14.44 7.37
N ALA A 381 47.36 15.10 8.34
CA ALA A 381 46.30 14.47 9.11
C ALA A 381 44.98 14.40 8.30
N PRO A 382 44.27 13.26 8.30
CA PRO A 382 43.01 13.14 7.57
C PRO A 382 41.95 14.09 8.14
N SER A 383 41.21 14.75 7.26
CA SER A 383 40.11 15.66 7.63
C SER A 383 38.78 15.21 7.01
N PRO A 384 38.09 14.23 7.63
CA PRO A 384 36.81 13.76 7.13
C PRO A 384 35.70 14.81 7.35
N SER A 385 34.83 14.94 6.35
CA SER A 385 33.66 15.81 6.39
C SER A 385 32.43 15.12 5.79
N MET A 386 31.28 15.75 5.95
CA MET A 386 30.04 15.32 5.30
C MET A 386 29.29 16.52 4.75
N ILE A 387 28.77 16.37 3.54
CA ILE A 387 27.90 17.33 2.89
C ILE A 387 26.46 17.01 3.28
N LEU A 388 25.73 18.03 3.69
CA LEU A 388 24.31 17.98 4.00
C LEU A 388 23.55 18.53 2.80
N PHE A 389 22.75 17.71 2.13
CA PHE A 389 22.13 18.14 0.87
C PHE A 389 20.75 17.51 0.60
N ASP A 390 20.02 18.16 -0.30
CA ASP A 390 18.85 17.65 -1.00
C ASP A 390 19.23 17.32 -2.45
N ALA A 391 18.76 16.19 -2.94
CA ALA A 391 18.88 15.80 -4.34
C ALA A 391 17.86 14.72 -4.62
N LEU A 392 17.28 14.73 -5.82
CA LEU A 392 16.29 13.72 -6.19
C LEU A 392 16.87 12.30 -6.32
N ASP A 393 18.17 12.17 -6.59
CA ASP A 393 18.88 10.90 -6.77
C ASP A 393 19.79 10.52 -5.59
N GLY A 394 19.88 11.40 -4.59
CA GLY A 394 20.77 11.23 -3.42
C GLY A 394 22.26 11.33 -3.75
N ALA A 395 22.63 11.99 -4.86
CA ALA A 395 24.02 12.25 -5.23
C ALA A 395 24.36 13.75 -5.15
N VAL A 396 25.66 14.04 -4.98
CA VAL A 396 26.17 15.41 -5.01
C VAL A 396 26.52 15.80 -6.44
N HIS A 397 25.95 16.92 -6.89
CA HIS A 397 26.12 17.43 -8.25
C HIS A 397 26.84 18.78 -8.22
N THR A 398 27.91 18.90 -8.99
CA THR A 398 28.70 20.13 -9.08
C THR A 398 28.40 20.94 -10.33
N ASP A 399 27.80 20.33 -11.34
CA ASP A 399 27.44 21.00 -12.60
C ASP A 399 26.04 21.63 -12.53
N GLU A 400 25.89 22.86 -13.02
CA GLU A 400 24.65 23.65 -12.87
C GLU A 400 23.44 23.02 -13.55
N ILE A 401 23.63 22.35 -14.69
CA ILE A 401 22.54 21.75 -15.47
C ILE A 401 21.97 20.56 -14.70
N THR A 402 22.81 19.60 -14.31
CA THR A 402 22.36 18.43 -13.56
C THR A 402 21.87 18.83 -12.17
N ALA A 403 22.52 19.80 -11.52
CA ALA A 403 22.05 20.34 -10.24
C ALA A 403 20.62 20.89 -10.35
N LYS A 404 20.29 21.62 -11.42
CA LYS A 404 18.93 22.13 -11.66
C LYS A 404 17.93 21.01 -11.94
N ASP A 405 18.29 20.05 -12.79
CA ASP A 405 17.42 18.94 -13.18
C ASP A 405 17.16 17.95 -12.02
N ARG A 406 18.15 17.80 -11.12
CA ARG A 406 18.08 16.95 -9.92
C ARG A 406 17.64 17.70 -8.67
N LEU A 407 17.28 18.98 -8.80
CA LEU A 407 16.91 19.89 -7.71
C LEU A 407 17.91 19.87 -6.55
N TYR A 408 19.20 19.78 -6.89
CA TYR A 408 20.30 19.73 -5.93
C TYR A 408 20.35 21.01 -5.10
N PHE A 409 20.45 20.86 -3.78
CA PHE A 409 20.52 21.97 -2.84
C PHE A 409 21.38 21.62 -1.62
N GLU A 410 22.41 22.40 -1.34
CA GLU A 410 23.29 22.19 -0.17
C GLU A 410 22.77 22.95 1.06
N TYR A 411 22.54 22.23 2.15
CA TYR A 411 22.23 22.82 3.45
C TYR A 411 23.48 23.33 4.17
N GLY A 412 24.59 22.62 3.99
CA GLY A 412 25.86 22.96 4.62
C GLY A 412 26.81 21.78 4.66
N GLU A 413 27.92 21.97 5.35
CA GLU A 413 28.96 20.96 5.50
C GLU A 413 29.39 20.85 6.96
N VAL A 414 29.68 19.62 7.39
CA VAL A 414 30.05 19.30 8.77
C VAL A 414 31.32 18.47 8.76
N TRP A 415 32.37 18.97 9.40
CA TRP A 415 33.61 18.24 9.64
C TRP A 415 33.53 17.48 10.94
N PHE A 416 34.22 16.35 11.01
CA PHE A 416 34.20 15.48 12.19
C PHE A 416 34.89 16.10 13.41
N ASP A 417 35.67 17.16 13.19
CA ASP A 417 36.28 17.96 14.27
C ASP A 417 35.33 19.03 14.85
N GLY A 418 34.15 19.20 14.26
CA GLY A 418 33.12 20.16 14.67
C GLY A 418 33.09 21.46 13.89
N ARG A 419 33.99 21.68 12.92
CA ARG A 419 33.84 22.79 11.98
C ARG A 419 32.56 22.58 11.16
N THR A 420 31.82 23.67 10.93
CA THR A 420 30.61 23.64 10.10
C THR A 420 30.59 24.84 9.17
N VAL A 421 30.04 24.63 7.98
CA VAL A 421 29.74 25.69 7.02
C VAL A 421 28.23 25.69 6.83
N THR A 422 27.61 26.84 7.10
CA THR A 422 26.18 27.02 6.82
C THR A 422 26.03 27.44 5.36
N GLY A 423 25.36 26.60 4.56
CA GLY A 423 24.95 26.91 3.20
C GLY A 423 23.49 27.37 3.21
N GLY A 424 22.60 26.53 2.67
CA GLY A 424 21.17 26.76 2.63
C GLY A 424 20.38 26.43 3.90
N ALA A 425 21.02 25.89 4.95
CA ALA A 425 20.39 25.70 6.25
C ALA A 425 20.05 27.05 6.90
N ARG A 426 18.92 27.14 7.59
CA ARG A 426 18.55 28.35 8.35
C ARG A 426 19.50 28.61 9.49
N LYS A 427 19.97 27.54 10.13
CA LYS A 427 20.93 27.60 11.23
C LYS A 427 21.60 26.25 11.43
N ILE A 428 22.89 26.26 11.75
CA ILE A 428 23.63 25.10 12.22
C ILE A 428 24.20 25.42 13.60
N GLN A 429 23.96 24.55 14.57
CA GLN A 429 24.50 24.68 15.92
C GLN A 429 25.34 23.45 16.25
N THR A 430 26.57 23.67 16.69
CA THR A 430 27.50 22.60 17.06
C THR A 430 27.82 22.64 18.54
N LYS A 431 27.81 21.47 19.17
CA LYS A 431 28.25 21.24 20.55
C LYS A 431 29.30 20.14 20.55
N ILE A 432 30.49 20.46 21.06
CA ILE A 432 31.61 19.53 21.15
C ILE A 432 31.76 19.11 22.61
N VAL A 433 31.78 17.81 22.86
CA VAL A 433 32.03 17.21 24.17
C VAL A 433 33.34 16.43 24.10
N THR A 434 34.35 16.88 24.84
CA THR A 434 35.67 16.24 24.90
C THR A 434 35.72 15.30 26.10
N GLU A 435 35.13 14.11 25.95
CA GLU A 435 35.20 13.02 26.92
C GLU A 435 35.56 11.73 26.17
N SER A 436 36.39 10.88 26.79
CA SER A 436 36.75 9.58 26.22
C SER A 436 35.49 8.72 26.10
N SER A 437 35.10 8.36 24.88
CA SER A 437 33.93 7.50 24.64
C SER A 437 34.20 6.08 25.15
N ASP A 438 33.34 5.55 26.01
CA ASP A 438 33.39 4.14 26.41
C ASP A 438 33.18 3.18 25.23
N THR A 439 32.59 3.68 24.14
CA THR A 439 32.13 2.88 22.99
C THR A 439 33.18 2.74 21.89
N ILE A 440 34.05 3.75 21.71
CA ILE A 440 35.06 3.78 20.64
C ILE A 440 36.45 3.92 21.26
N LYS A 441 37.27 2.88 21.13
CA LYS A 441 38.61 2.82 21.74
C LYS A 441 39.75 3.01 20.75
N ARG A 442 39.50 2.87 19.45
CA ARG A 442 40.53 2.93 18.41
C ARG A 442 40.49 4.29 17.70
N LYS A 443 41.67 4.87 17.50
CA LYS A 443 41.83 6.10 16.72
C LYS A 443 41.54 5.80 15.25
N GLY A 444 40.67 6.59 14.62
CA GLY A 444 40.21 6.40 13.23
C GLY A 444 38.85 5.72 13.11
N GLU A 445 38.32 5.14 14.19
CA GLU A 445 36.96 4.59 14.23
C GLU A 445 35.95 5.70 14.55
N TYR A 446 34.88 5.78 13.76
CA TYR A 446 33.78 6.71 14.00
C TYR A 446 32.43 6.03 13.95
N ARG A 447 31.51 6.51 14.79
CA ARG A 447 30.09 6.18 14.73
C ARG A 447 29.28 7.45 14.61
N ILE A 448 28.51 7.56 13.54
CA ILE A 448 27.58 8.66 13.30
C ILE A 448 26.17 8.17 13.62
N SER A 449 25.47 8.87 14.51
CA SER A 449 24.04 8.69 14.72
C SER A 449 23.30 9.92 14.20
N ALA A 450 22.44 9.72 13.21
CA ALA A 450 21.76 10.80 12.52
C ALA A 450 20.26 10.54 12.39
N VAL A 451 19.45 11.57 12.60
CA VAL A 451 17.98 11.52 12.50
C VAL A 451 17.46 12.86 12.00
N ARG A 452 16.39 12.83 11.20
CA ARG A 452 15.64 14.03 10.79
C ARG A 452 14.21 13.93 11.29
N ILE A 453 13.75 15.00 11.94
CA ILE A 453 12.36 15.14 12.40
C ILE A 453 11.87 16.52 11.98
N GLY A 454 10.88 16.54 11.09
CA GLY A 454 10.33 17.78 10.52
C GLY A 454 11.42 18.63 9.84
N ASP A 455 11.52 19.88 10.28
CA ASP A 455 12.45 20.91 9.80
C ASP A 455 13.81 20.89 10.51
N HIS A 456 14.11 19.86 11.31
CA HIS A 456 15.38 19.74 12.02
C HIS A 456 16.05 18.38 11.79
N ALA A 457 17.38 18.38 11.76
CA ALA A 457 18.19 17.17 11.80
C ALA A 457 19.18 17.24 12.97
N LEU A 458 19.44 16.09 13.58
CA LEU A 458 20.44 15.91 14.62
C LEU A 458 21.46 14.88 14.12
N ILE A 459 22.73 15.26 14.15
CA ILE A 459 23.86 14.43 13.75
C ILE A 459 24.84 14.38 14.92
N ARG A 460 25.12 13.17 15.42
CA ARG A 460 26.10 12.91 16.46
C ARG A 460 27.26 12.12 15.87
N ILE A 461 28.43 12.72 15.82
CA ILE A 461 29.67 12.09 15.37
C ILE A 461 30.45 11.71 16.62
N ILE A 462 30.53 10.42 16.89
CA ILE A 462 31.23 9.86 18.04
C ILE A 462 32.58 9.35 17.54
N GLY A 463 33.67 9.90 18.07
CA GLY A 463 35.03 9.41 17.86
C GLY A 463 35.67 8.92 19.17
N SER A 464 36.95 8.62 19.15
CA SER A 464 37.69 8.14 20.34
C SER A 464 37.98 9.22 21.37
N ASP A 465 38.17 10.47 20.94
CA ASP A 465 38.61 11.60 21.76
C ASP A 465 37.53 12.65 22.03
N ARG A 466 36.50 12.69 21.18
CA ARG A 466 35.42 13.68 21.23
C ARG A 466 34.12 13.14 20.67
N THR A 467 33.03 13.76 21.08
CA THR A 467 31.73 13.65 20.43
C THR A 467 31.32 15.03 19.92
N VAL A 468 30.98 15.11 18.64
CA VAL A 468 30.46 16.31 17.99
C VAL A 468 28.98 16.12 17.75
N GLU A 469 28.16 16.95 18.38
CA GLU A 469 26.72 17.01 18.15
C GLU A 469 26.40 18.24 17.29
N VAL A 470 25.75 18.03 16.16
CA VAL A 470 25.34 19.07 15.23
C VAL A 470 23.83 19.03 15.08
N THR A 471 23.18 20.13 15.42
CA THR A 471 21.76 20.35 15.15
C THR A 471 21.62 21.30 13.97
N VAL A 472 20.79 20.92 13.00
CA VAL A 472 20.60 21.64 11.74
C VAL A 472 19.13 22.02 11.63
N ALA A 473 18.85 23.32 11.52
CA ALA A 473 17.54 23.83 11.15
C ALA A 473 17.49 23.97 9.62
N LEU A 474 16.70 23.12 9.00
CA LEU A 474 16.54 23.02 7.56
C LEU A 474 15.61 24.13 7.06
N PRO A 475 15.80 24.62 5.82
CA PRO A 475 14.84 25.49 5.20
C PRO A 475 13.53 24.74 4.99
N ASP A 476 12.50 25.53 4.76
CA ASP A 476 11.14 25.08 4.53
C ASP A 476 11.05 24.24 3.24
N SER A 477 11.91 24.46 2.25
CA SER A 477 11.91 23.72 0.97
C SER A 477 12.57 22.35 1.01
N THR A 478 12.89 21.82 2.20
CA THR A 478 13.63 20.58 2.34
C THR A 478 12.77 19.37 2.11
N ARG A 479 12.96 18.72 0.95
CA ARG A 479 12.34 17.44 0.63
C ARG A 479 13.11 16.32 1.29
N PHE A 480 14.37 16.14 0.90
CA PHE A 480 15.25 15.13 1.45
C PHE A 480 16.38 15.77 2.24
N MET A 481 16.93 14.97 3.14
CA MET A 481 18.13 15.30 3.88
C MET A 481 19.07 14.11 3.79
N TYR A 482 20.04 14.22 2.90
CA TYR A 482 21.10 13.25 2.73
C TYR A 482 22.37 13.71 3.47
N ILE A 483 23.12 12.73 3.98
CA ILE A 483 24.51 12.92 4.40
C ILE A 483 25.43 12.23 3.39
N GLY A 484 26.25 12.99 2.67
CA GLY A 484 27.26 12.49 1.75
C GLY A 484 28.64 12.57 2.39
N LEU A 485 29.30 11.44 2.61
CA LEU A 485 30.61 11.41 3.24
C LEU A 485 31.71 11.81 2.24
N THR A 486 32.65 12.62 2.67
CA THR A 486 33.80 13.08 1.90
C THR A 486 34.94 13.46 2.86
N GLY A 487 35.98 14.14 2.37
CA GLY A 487 37.00 14.72 3.21
C GLY A 487 38.23 15.15 2.43
N GLU A 488 39.26 15.53 3.17
CA GLU A 488 40.57 15.91 2.64
C GLU A 488 41.63 14.98 3.21
N HIS A 489 42.53 14.51 2.35
CA HIS A 489 43.65 13.62 2.72
C HIS A 489 43.21 12.40 3.52
N CYS A 490 42.07 11.82 3.17
CA CYS A 490 41.47 10.75 3.95
C CYS A 490 40.92 9.62 3.08
N ARG A 491 41.05 8.40 3.61
CA ARG A 491 40.40 7.21 3.11
C ARG A 491 39.33 6.77 4.11
N ILE A 492 38.09 6.71 3.66
CA ILE A 492 36.94 6.21 4.41
C ILE A 492 36.68 4.77 3.97
N SER A 493 36.62 3.82 4.90
CA SER A 493 36.37 2.40 4.63
C SER A 493 35.41 1.77 5.63
N ASP A 494 35.01 0.53 5.34
CA ASP A 494 34.24 -0.34 6.25
C ASP A 494 32.92 0.29 6.71
N LEU A 495 32.23 0.94 5.77
CA LEU A 495 30.98 1.62 6.06
C LEU A 495 29.86 0.60 6.29
N TYR A 496 29.24 0.71 7.46
CA TYR A 496 28.08 -0.08 7.83
C TYR A 496 26.95 0.82 8.31
N THR A 497 25.77 0.68 7.71
CA THR A 497 24.57 1.45 8.07
C THR A 497 23.52 0.56 8.71
N ALA A 498 22.99 0.99 9.85
CA ALA A 498 21.85 0.38 10.52
C ALA A 498 20.75 1.43 10.75
N LYS A 499 19.49 1.03 10.62
CA LYS A 499 18.32 1.86 10.97
C LYS A 499 17.56 1.25 12.14
N ALA A 500 17.08 2.08 13.05
CA ALA A 500 16.21 1.65 14.14
C ALA A 500 14.84 1.18 13.62
N GLU A 501 14.20 0.26 14.33
CA GLU A 501 12.86 -0.25 13.99
C GLU A 501 11.73 0.71 14.37
N LYS A 502 11.99 1.64 15.30
CA LYS A 502 11.02 2.60 15.82
C LYS A 502 11.43 4.02 15.48
N GLU A 503 10.44 4.85 15.18
CA GLU A 503 10.62 6.28 14.97
C GLU A 503 11.00 6.98 16.28
N CYS A 504 11.81 8.03 16.16
CA CYS A 504 12.11 8.92 17.26
C CYS A 504 10.89 9.81 17.57
N PRO A 505 10.66 10.14 18.86
CA PRO A 505 9.59 11.07 19.26
C PRO A 505 9.72 12.44 18.57
N PRO A 506 8.61 13.14 18.25
CA PRO A 506 8.65 14.44 17.56
C PRO A 506 9.48 15.53 18.27
N ASP A 507 9.61 15.46 19.58
CA ASP A 507 10.35 16.39 20.45
C ASP A 507 11.81 15.97 20.72
N PHE A 508 12.29 14.92 20.06
CA PHE A 508 13.62 14.37 20.28
C PHE A 508 14.76 15.34 19.93
N ILE A 509 14.56 16.21 18.93
CA ILE A 509 15.57 17.18 18.49
C ILE A 509 15.26 18.55 19.13
N PRO A 510 16.19 19.14 19.91
CA PRO A 510 16.03 20.51 20.41
C PRO A 510 15.93 21.49 19.24
N ARG A 511 14.90 22.34 19.23
CA ARG A 511 14.74 23.36 18.19
C ARG A 511 15.77 24.47 18.38
N ILE A 512 16.44 24.85 17.29
CA ILE A 512 17.47 25.91 17.29
C ILE A 512 17.04 27.15 16.49
N ALA A 513 15.95 27.04 15.75
CA ALA A 513 15.31 28.11 14.99
C ALA A 513 13.79 28.08 15.19
N ASP A 514 13.14 29.23 15.03
CA ASP A 514 11.68 29.35 15.14
C ASP A 514 10.97 28.57 14.02
N PRO A 515 9.73 28.10 14.23
CA PRO A 515 8.97 27.43 13.18
C PRO A 515 8.78 28.40 11.99
N VAL A 516 8.99 27.91 10.77
CA VAL A 516 8.62 28.70 9.59
C VAL A 516 7.11 28.72 9.51
N SER A 517 6.52 29.91 9.58
CA SER A 517 5.07 30.07 9.52
C SER A 517 4.69 31.12 8.48
N TYR A 518 3.92 30.69 7.50
CA TYR A 518 3.33 31.50 6.44
C TYR A 518 1.92 32.00 6.77
N ILE A 519 1.40 31.57 7.92
CA ILE A 519 0.08 31.95 8.44
C ILE A 519 0.16 32.90 9.64
N SER A 520 1.37 33.09 10.20
CA SER A 520 1.60 33.96 11.34
C SER A 520 1.34 35.43 10.98
N GLY A 521 0.44 36.07 11.73
CA GLY A 521 0.01 37.46 11.48
C GLY A 521 -1.02 37.62 10.37
N ALA A 522 -1.42 36.54 9.69
CA ALA A 522 -2.51 36.57 8.72
C ALA A 522 -3.88 36.67 9.45
N PRO A 523 -4.90 37.29 8.82
CA PRO A 523 -6.25 37.31 9.37
C PRO A 523 -6.76 35.90 9.66
N VAL A 524 -7.51 35.75 10.75
CA VAL A 524 -8.17 34.49 11.13
C VAL A 524 -9.66 34.66 10.90
N GLY A 525 -10.26 33.70 10.19
CA GLY A 525 -11.69 33.68 9.91
C GLY A 525 -12.48 32.95 10.99
N ASP A 526 -13.51 32.21 10.57
CA ASP A 526 -14.34 31.37 11.43
C ASP A 526 -13.59 30.11 11.91
N ILE A 527 -12.61 29.64 11.13
CA ILE A 527 -11.74 28.50 11.44
C ILE A 527 -10.28 28.97 11.50
N PRO A 528 -9.42 28.37 12.35
CA PRO A 528 -7.99 28.64 12.37
C PRO A 528 -7.30 28.49 11.01
N ASN A 529 -6.29 29.32 10.77
CA ASN A 529 -5.44 29.23 9.59
C ASN A 529 -4.65 27.91 9.57
N LEU A 530 -4.35 27.41 8.38
CA LEU A 530 -3.70 26.12 8.15
C LEU A 530 -2.43 26.31 7.34
N GLN A 531 -1.32 25.77 7.82
CA GLN A 531 -0.13 25.55 7.01
C GLN A 531 0.03 24.06 6.80
N ILE A 532 0.12 23.65 5.54
CA ILE A 532 0.14 22.26 5.12
C ILE A 532 1.47 22.02 4.41
N ASP A 533 2.44 21.48 5.15
CA ASP A 533 3.83 21.30 4.68
C ASP A 533 4.03 20.03 3.84
N GLY A 534 2.97 19.28 3.55
CA GLY A 534 3.00 18.05 2.73
C GLY A 534 1.59 17.50 2.51
N TYR A 535 1.47 16.42 1.74
CA TYR A 535 0.18 15.85 1.36
C TYR A 535 -0.72 15.55 2.56
N ARG A 536 -1.77 16.38 2.74
CA ARG A 536 -2.78 16.30 3.80
C ARG A 536 -2.22 16.22 5.23
N THR A 537 -1.04 16.78 5.49
CA THR A 537 -0.40 16.75 6.82
C THR A 537 -1.13 17.61 7.86
N ALA A 538 -1.92 18.58 7.41
CA ALA A 538 -2.83 19.38 8.23
C ALA A 538 -4.19 19.54 7.54
N HIS A 539 -5.24 19.78 8.32
CA HIS A 539 -6.61 19.89 7.82
C HIS A 539 -7.46 20.78 8.74
N SER A 540 -8.56 21.32 8.24
CA SER A 540 -9.55 22.01 9.06
C SER A 540 -10.36 21.03 9.90
N GLU A 541 -11.09 21.56 10.89
CA GLU A 541 -12.19 20.81 11.49
C GLU A 541 -13.26 20.46 10.44
N GLY A 542 -14.07 19.44 10.72
CA GLY A 542 -15.14 19.01 9.82
C GLY A 542 -16.30 19.99 9.79
N ILE A 543 -16.59 20.52 8.60
CA ILE A 543 -17.67 21.46 8.34
C ILE A 543 -18.90 20.66 7.87
N PRO A 544 -20.02 20.66 8.61
CA PRO A 544 -21.21 19.91 8.21
C PRO A 544 -21.73 20.35 6.84
N ILE A 545 -21.94 19.40 5.93
CA ILE A 545 -22.47 19.69 4.59
C ILE A 545 -23.93 20.11 4.68
N ARG A 546 -24.26 21.23 4.03
CA ARG A 546 -25.62 21.76 3.84
C ARG A 546 -25.75 22.41 2.47
N ASP A 547 -26.97 22.47 1.94
CA ASP A 547 -27.22 23.15 0.67
C ASP A 547 -26.85 24.64 0.76
N GLY A 548 -26.11 25.13 -0.23
CA GLY A 548 -25.66 26.52 -0.28
C GLY A 548 -24.48 26.86 0.64
N LEU A 549 -23.87 25.88 1.31
CA LEU A 549 -22.64 26.09 2.10
C LEU A 549 -21.56 26.76 1.23
N LYS A 550 -20.97 27.82 1.75
CA LYS A 550 -19.82 28.48 1.14
C LYS A 550 -18.62 28.44 2.06
N ILE A 551 -17.46 28.07 1.52
CA ILE A 551 -16.18 28.13 2.24
C ILE A 551 -15.28 29.05 1.45
N SER A 552 -14.94 30.20 2.00
CA SER A 552 -14.04 31.17 1.36
C SER A 552 -12.75 31.30 2.17
N PHE A 553 -11.61 31.38 1.50
CA PHE A 553 -10.31 31.51 2.15
C PHE A 553 -9.29 32.15 1.21
N HIS A 554 -8.25 32.75 1.79
CA HIS A 554 -7.06 33.17 1.06
C HIS A 554 -6.04 32.03 1.08
N VAL A 555 -5.51 31.64 -0.08
CA VAL A 555 -4.55 30.55 -0.21
C VAL A 555 -3.30 31.01 -0.94
N LYS A 556 -2.16 30.49 -0.52
CA LYS A 556 -0.86 30.71 -1.17
C LYS A 556 -0.03 29.43 -1.11
N SER A 557 0.58 29.02 -2.22
CA SER A 557 1.56 27.94 -2.20
C SER A 557 2.80 28.36 -1.42
N LEU A 558 3.36 27.44 -0.63
CA LEU A 558 4.59 27.67 0.11
C LEU A 558 5.74 27.93 -0.89
N PRO A 559 6.81 28.67 -0.53
CA PRO A 559 7.94 28.93 -1.44
C PRO A 559 8.64 27.66 -1.95
N THR A 560 8.43 26.57 -1.22
CA THR A 560 8.87 25.20 -1.46
C THR A 560 8.13 24.55 -2.63
N ALA A 561 6.95 25.05 -2.97
CA ALA A 561 6.05 24.48 -3.94
C ALA A 561 6.56 24.70 -5.37
N ARG A 562 6.88 23.59 -6.05
CA ARG A 562 7.42 23.61 -7.42
C ARG A 562 6.48 23.00 -8.47
N LEU A 563 5.41 22.34 -8.04
CA LEU A 563 4.59 21.47 -8.85
C LEU A 563 3.15 22.01 -8.90
N VAL A 564 2.43 21.72 -9.97
CA VAL A 564 1.05 22.20 -10.19
C VAL A 564 0.13 21.70 -9.09
N TRP A 565 0.36 20.50 -8.60
CA TRP A 565 -0.52 19.85 -7.64
C TRP A 565 -0.31 20.31 -6.18
N HIS A 566 0.68 21.20 -5.94
CA HIS A 566 0.89 21.87 -4.65
C HIS A 566 -0.13 22.99 -4.44
N CYS A 567 -1.34 22.58 -4.11
CA CYS A 567 -2.53 23.41 -4.10
C CYS A 567 -3.47 23.03 -2.95
N PRO A 568 -4.50 23.83 -2.64
CA PRO A 568 -5.48 23.47 -1.63
C PRO A 568 -6.43 22.38 -2.15
N PHE A 569 -6.93 21.57 -1.22
CA PHE A 569 -7.88 20.50 -1.49
C PHE A 569 -9.15 20.71 -0.64
N ILE A 570 -10.25 20.14 -1.11
CA ILE A 570 -11.47 19.94 -0.33
C ILE A 570 -11.71 18.45 -0.19
N ASP A 571 -11.75 18.00 1.05
CA ASP A 571 -11.99 16.61 1.42
C ASP A 571 -13.44 16.44 1.90
N LEU A 572 -14.18 15.54 1.26
CA LEU A 572 -15.50 15.11 1.70
C LEU A 572 -15.36 13.78 2.41
N PHE A 573 -15.78 13.74 3.67
CA PHE A 573 -15.64 12.56 4.51
C PHE A 573 -16.87 12.35 5.41
N THR A 574 -16.97 11.15 5.97
CA THR A 574 -17.89 10.84 7.06
C THR A 574 -17.08 10.36 8.26
N SER A 575 -17.49 10.75 9.47
CA SER A 575 -17.01 10.18 10.72
C SER A 575 -18.08 10.33 11.80
N ASP A 576 -17.95 9.57 12.88
CA ASP A 576 -18.95 9.57 13.96
C ASP A 576 -18.82 10.82 14.85
N ASP A 577 -17.63 11.41 14.92
CA ASP A 577 -17.29 12.61 15.71
C ASP A 577 -17.12 13.89 14.88
N GLY A 578 -17.26 13.80 13.55
CA GLY A 578 -17.05 14.93 12.63
C GLY A 578 -15.59 15.34 12.45
N LYS A 579 -14.62 14.53 12.91
CA LYS A 579 -13.19 14.80 12.75
C LYS A 579 -12.58 13.96 11.64
N VAL A 580 -11.61 14.57 10.95
CA VAL A 580 -10.73 13.86 10.01
C VAL A 580 -9.90 12.85 10.81
N ASN A 581 -9.78 11.62 10.32
CA ASN A 581 -9.15 10.49 11.01
C ASN A 581 -9.79 10.13 12.38
N GLY A 582 -11.03 10.57 12.64
CA GLY A 582 -11.79 10.25 13.86
C GLY A 582 -12.40 8.84 13.86
N GLU A 583 -13.23 8.54 14.87
CA GLU A 583 -13.92 7.25 14.95
C GLU A 583 -14.89 7.06 13.76
N GLY A 584 -14.82 5.90 13.12
CA GLY A 584 -15.66 5.60 11.96
C GLY A 584 -15.37 6.45 10.71
N TYR A 585 -14.19 7.09 10.66
CA TYR A 585 -13.75 7.92 9.55
C TYR A 585 -13.69 7.17 8.22
N ARG A 586 -14.17 7.82 7.15
CA ARG A 586 -14.08 7.34 5.78
C ARG A 586 -14.02 8.52 4.81
N ASP A 587 -12.96 8.55 4.00
CA ASP A 587 -12.83 9.43 2.84
C ASP A 587 -13.88 9.03 1.79
N ILE A 588 -14.70 9.98 1.34
CA ILE A 588 -15.71 9.75 0.30
C ILE A 588 -15.14 10.15 -1.05
N ALA A 589 -14.74 11.42 -1.15
CA ALA A 589 -14.15 12.00 -2.34
C ALA A 589 -13.37 13.23 -1.90
N PHE A 590 -12.26 13.50 -2.55
CA PHE A 590 -11.55 14.76 -2.37
C PHE A 590 -11.30 15.39 -3.74
N MET A 591 -11.20 16.71 -3.75
CA MET A 591 -11.02 17.54 -4.94
C MET A 591 -9.77 18.39 -4.74
N ARG A 592 -8.86 18.37 -5.71
CA ARG A 592 -7.72 19.30 -5.76
C ARG A 592 -8.06 20.49 -6.65
N PHE A 593 -7.45 21.64 -6.34
CA PHE A 593 -7.78 22.88 -7.03
C PHE A 593 -7.11 23.03 -8.39
N ASP A 594 -6.19 22.14 -8.73
CA ASP A 594 -5.68 21.93 -10.09
C ASP A 594 -6.60 21.05 -10.95
N GLY A 595 -7.74 20.58 -10.41
CA GLY A 595 -8.69 19.77 -11.17
C GLY A 595 -8.35 18.27 -11.19
N GLU A 596 -7.51 17.78 -10.29
CA GLU A 596 -7.38 16.35 -10.01
C GLU A 596 -8.42 15.87 -8.97
N PHE A 597 -8.82 14.60 -9.06
CA PHE A 597 -9.68 13.93 -8.07
C PHE A 597 -9.42 12.42 -8.03
N TRP A 598 -9.69 11.81 -6.88
CA TRP A 598 -9.72 10.36 -6.68
C TRP A 598 -11.02 10.01 -5.94
N GLU A 599 -11.54 8.82 -6.22
CA GLU A 599 -12.61 8.22 -5.44
C GLU A 599 -11.96 7.38 -4.33
N CYS A 600 -12.32 7.64 -3.08
CA CYS A 600 -11.75 6.90 -1.94
C CYS A 600 -12.73 5.86 -1.38
N ASP A 601 -14.03 6.07 -1.58
CA ASP A 601 -15.07 5.16 -1.13
C ASP A 601 -15.67 4.37 -2.31
N PRO A 602 -15.47 3.04 -2.38
CA PRO A 602 -16.03 2.19 -3.45
C PRO A 602 -17.57 2.13 -3.50
N SER A 603 -18.24 2.55 -2.42
CA SER A 603 -19.71 2.64 -2.33
C SER A 603 -20.26 4.00 -2.77
N CYS A 604 -19.40 4.95 -3.08
CA CYS A 604 -19.73 6.24 -3.65
C CYS A 604 -19.17 6.34 -5.08
N SER A 605 -19.68 7.28 -5.87
CA SER A 605 -19.11 7.60 -7.18
C SER A 605 -19.03 9.10 -7.35
N ALA A 606 -17.98 9.61 -7.98
CA ALA A 606 -17.78 11.03 -8.18
C ALA A 606 -17.51 11.33 -9.65
N LYS A 607 -18.15 12.38 -10.17
CA LYS A 607 -17.86 12.89 -11.50
C LYS A 607 -17.22 14.26 -11.40
N LEU A 608 -16.00 14.39 -11.88
CA LEU A 608 -15.32 15.67 -12.04
C LEU A 608 -15.53 16.22 -13.46
N ASN A 609 -15.84 17.51 -13.55
CA ASN A 609 -15.74 18.27 -14.80
C ASN A 609 -14.88 19.50 -14.52
N VAL A 610 -13.80 19.64 -15.30
CA VAL A 610 -12.92 20.82 -15.30
C VAL A 610 -13.14 21.54 -16.62
N THR A 611 -13.34 22.85 -16.57
CA THR A 611 -13.53 23.69 -17.76
C THR A 611 -12.54 24.83 -17.70
N GLU A 612 -11.70 24.95 -18.72
CA GLU A 612 -10.82 26.09 -18.92
C GLU A 612 -11.63 27.28 -19.43
N THR A 613 -11.47 28.43 -18.79
CA THR A 613 -12.04 29.70 -19.24
C THR A 613 -11.03 30.43 -20.11
N ASP A 614 -11.45 31.50 -20.79
CA ASP A 614 -10.57 32.35 -21.60
C ASP A 614 -9.43 33.01 -20.79
N GLU A 615 -9.51 32.96 -19.46
CA GLU A 615 -8.49 33.48 -18.54
C GLU A 615 -7.37 32.47 -18.24
N PHE A 616 -7.52 31.20 -18.61
CA PHE A 616 -6.49 30.18 -18.39
C PHE A 616 -5.28 30.41 -19.30
N LYS A 617 -4.15 30.81 -18.71
CA LYS A 617 -2.89 31.10 -19.42
C LYS A 617 -1.91 29.93 -19.42
N GLY A 618 -2.37 28.72 -19.07
CA GLY A 618 -1.56 27.51 -18.96
C GLY A 618 -1.01 27.26 -17.55
N TRP A 619 -0.50 26.04 -17.34
CA TRP A 619 -0.11 25.53 -16.02
C TRP A 619 1.06 26.25 -15.35
N ASP A 620 2.00 26.81 -16.12
CA ASP A 620 3.09 27.60 -15.55
C ASP A 620 2.58 28.94 -14.97
N ALA A 621 1.67 29.60 -15.68
CA ALA A 621 1.01 30.80 -15.17
C ALA A 621 0.12 30.48 -13.96
N TRP A 622 -0.53 29.31 -13.96
CA TRP A 622 -1.33 28.82 -12.84
C TRP A 622 -0.48 28.59 -11.58
N LYS A 623 0.71 27.98 -11.71
CA LYS A 623 1.65 27.81 -10.57
C LYS A 623 2.06 29.15 -9.98
N GLU A 624 2.40 30.10 -10.85
CA GLU A 624 2.80 31.43 -10.42
C GLU A 624 1.65 32.19 -9.74
N PHE A 625 0.42 32.05 -10.25
CA PHE A 625 -0.78 32.57 -9.59
C PHE A 625 -0.96 31.98 -8.18
N ASN A 626 -0.83 30.67 -8.01
CA ASN A 626 -0.92 30.03 -6.69
C ASN A 626 0.19 30.48 -5.73
N ARG A 627 1.43 30.69 -6.24
CA ARG A 627 2.54 31.23 -5.43
C ARG A 627 2.34 32.66 -4.99
N ASN A 628 1.70 33.50 -5.81
CA ASN A 628 1.41 34.89 -5.45
C ASN A 628 0.28 34.99 -4.42
N GLY A 629 -0.59 34.00 -4.38
CA GLY A 629 -1.70 33.89 -3.45
C GLY A 629 -2.97 34.53 -3.98
N TYR A 630 -4.12 33.96 -3.64
CA TYR A 630 -5.42 34.36 -4.16
C TYR A 630 -6.55 33.98 -3.20
N ASP A 631 -7.69 34.64 -3.37
CA ASP A 631 -8.92 34.30 -2.66
C ASP A 631 -9.68 33.23 -3.44
N ALA A 632 -10.04 32.15 -2.77
CA ALA A 632 -10.83 31.08 -3.33
C ALA A 632 -12.17 30.97 -2.61
N THR A 633 -13.20 30.55 -3.35
CA THR A 633 -14.52 30.26 -2.80
C THR A 633 -15.03 28.93 -3.30
N VAL A 634 -15.33 28.04 -2.37
CA VAL A 634 -15.95 26.74 -2.60
C VAL A 634 -17.42 26.85 -2.29
N THR A 635 -18.27 26.49 -3.25
CA THR A 635 -19.72 26.41 -3.06
C THR A 635 -20.17 24.96 -3.10
N VAL A 636 -20.94 24.54 -2.11
CA VAL A 636 -21.53 23.21 -2.05
C VAL A 636 -23.03 23.28 -2.32
N ARG A 637 -23.52 22.39 -3.17
CA ARG A 637 -24.94 22.15 -3.43
C ARG A 637 -25.30 20.72 -3.09
N THR A 638 -26.44 20.52 -2.45
CA THR A 638 -26.89 19.17 -2.09
C THR A 638 -28.25 18.87 -2.72
N GLU A 639 -28.34 17.79 -3.47
CA GLU A 639 -29.57 17.33 -4.11
C GLU A 639 -29.80 15.84 -3.82
N LYS A 640 -30.74 15.53 -2.93
CA LYS A 640 -31.03 14.14 -2.49
C LYS A 640 -29.78 13.44 -1.94
N ASN A 641 -29.19 12.52 -2.70
CA ASN A 641 -27.98 11.78 -2.36
C ASN A 641 -26.75 12.30 -3.11
N LYS A 642 -26.81 13.49 -3.71
CA LYS A 642 -25.71 14.09 -4.45
C LYS A 642 -25.18 15.31 -3.75
N ILE A 643 -23.85 15.41 -3.66
CA ILE A 643 -23.13 16.58 -3.20
C ILE A 643 -22.34 17.11 -4.40
N THR A 644 -22.57 18.36 -4.78
CA THR A 644 -21.80 19.03 -5.83
C THR A 644 -20.96 20.13 -5.22
N VAL A 645 -19.64 20.01 -5.35
CA VAL A 645 -18.65 21.01 -4.94
C VAL A 645 -18.22 21.78 -6.19
N ILE A 646 -18.24 23.10 -6.10
CA ILE A 646 -17.94 24.02 -7.21
C ILE A 646 -16.90 25.03 -6.72
N THR A 647 -15.83 25.21 -7.50
CA THR A 647 -14.82 26.25 -7.27
C THR A 647 -14.32 26.78 -8.60
N GLU A 648 -13.94 28.05 -8.64
CA GLU A 648 -13.29 28.69 -9.78
C GLU A 648 -11.99 29.32 -9.29
N ASN A 649 -10.88 29.02 -9.95
CA ASN A 649 -9.58 29.58 -9.61
C ASN A 649 -8.71 29.68 -10.86
N ALA A 650 -7.94 30.76 -11.01
CA ALA A 650 -6.89 30.89 -12.02
C ALA A 650 -7.29 30.52 -13.48
N GLY A 651 -8.53 30.79 -13.88
CA GLY A 651 -9.05 30.47 -15.21
C GLY A 651 -9.57 29.04 -15.38
N ILE A 652 -9.69 28.24 -14.31
CA ILE A 652 -10.32 26.92 -14.34
C ILE A 652 -11.56 26.88 -13.43
N SER A 653 -12.65 26.32 -13.98
CA SER A 653 -13.89 26.03 -13.26
C SER A 653 -13.96 24.54 -12.98
N ILE A 654 -14.02 24.18 -11.70
CA ILE A 654 -14.06 22.79 -11.24
C ILE A 654 -15.42 22.49 -10.65
N ARG A 655 -16.05 21.42 -11.14
CA ARG A 655 -17.30 20.88 -10.62
C ARG A 655 -17.14 19.39 -10.34
N ASN A 656 -17.11 19.01 -9.05
CA ASN A 656 -17.15 17.61 -8.62
C ASN A 656 -18.54 17.28 -8.09
N THR A 657 -19.19 16.28 -8.66
CA THR A 657 -20.47 15.75 -8.17
C THR A 657 -20.25 14.36 -7.59
N ALA A 658 -20.26 14.24 -6.27
CA ALA A 658 -20.26 12.98 -5.55
C ALA A 658 -21.70 12.47 -5.36
N VAL A 659 -21.93 11.22 -5.71
CA VAL A 659 -23.16 10.47 -5.47
C VAL A 659 -22.91 9.53 -4.29
N LEU A 660 -23.59 9.80 -3.20
CA LEU A 660 -23.50 9.04 -1.97
C LEU A 660 -24.27 7.73 -2.08
N GLY A 661 -23.64 6.64 -1.61
CA GLY A 661 -24.32 5.39 -1.28
C GLY A 661 -25.25 5.56 -0.07
N ASP A 662 -25.83 4.45 0.39
CA ASP A 662 -26.68 4.42 1.58
C ASP A 662 -25.82 4.50 2.86
N THR A 663 -25.21 5.67 3.07
CA THR A 663 -24.25 5.88 4.15
C THR A 663 -24.95 6.09 5.49
N GLY A 664 -26.18 6.63 5.51
CA GLY A 664 -26.95 6.92 6.74
C GLY A 664 -26.26 7.86 7.73
N LYS A 665 -25.05 8.32 7.42
CA LYS A 665 -24.16 9.11 8.27
C LYS A 665 -24.09 10.55 7.77
N LYS A 666 -23.71 11.46 8.67
CA LYS A 666 -23.50 12.87 8.35
C LYS A 666 -22.22 13.02 7.53
N ILE A 667 -22.28 13.86 6.49
CA ILE A 667 -21.13 14.18 5.66
C ILE A 667 -20.56 15.54 6.08
N PHE A 668 -19.23 15.62 6.08
CA PHE A 668 -18.47 16.81 6.42
C PHE A 668 -17.53 17.18 5.27
N ALA A 669 -17.19 18.46 5.16
CA ALA A 669 -16.08 18.96 4.35
C ALA A 669 -14.91 19.36 5.26
N SER A 670 -13.69 19.10 4.83
CA SER A 670 -12.48 19.69 5.42
C SER A 670 -11.65 20.37 4.33
N VAL A 671 -11.03 21.49 4.70
CA VAL A 671 -10.04 22.17 3.86
C VAL A 671 -8.65 21.61 4.21
N THR A 672 -7.91 21.18 3.20
CA THR A 672 -6.55 20.64 3.35
C THR A 672 -5.74 20.99 2.09
N GLY A 673 -4.63 20.29 1.79
CA GLY A 673 -3.79 20.61 0.64
C GLY A 673 -2.47 19.86 0.62
N ASP A 674 -1.54 20.40 -0.16
CA ASP A 674 -0.13 19.98 -0.21
C ASP A 674 0.76 21.19 -0.52
N GLN A 675 1.75 21.46 0.33
CA GLN A 675 2.64 22.63 0.24
C GLN A 675 1.89 23.97 0.09
N VAL A 676 0.87 24.22 0.92
CA VAL A 676 0.07 25.45 0.90
C VAL A 676 -0.18 26.05 2.28
N ALA A 677 -0.31 27.37 2.33
CA ALA A 677 -0.84 28.13 3.45
C ALA A 677 -2.25 28.62 3.12
N ILE A 678 -3.20 28.35 4.00
CA ILE A 678 -4.61 28.70 3.87
C ILE A 678 -5.00 29.56 5.07
N THR A 679 -5.51 30.76 4.80
CA THR A 679 -5.76 31.82 5.79
C THR A 679 -7.13 32.45 5.58
N ASP A 680 -7.64 33.16 6.59
CA ASP A 680 -8.95 33.82 6.55
C ASP A 680 -10.09 32.87 6.12
N ILE A 681 -10.13 31.66 6.70
CA ILE A 681 -11.12 30.63 6.37
C ILE A 681 -12.48 31.01 6.96
N ARG A 682 -13.45 31.32 6.11
CA ARG A 682 -14.82 31.73 6.50
C ARG A 682 -15.87 30.76 5.98
N ILE A 683 -16.92 30.57 6.78
CA ILE A 683 -18.03 29.67 6.51
C ILE A 683 -19.31 30.49 6.34
N GLY A 684 -19.86 30.48 5.12
CA GLY A 684 -21.11 31.13 4.72
C GLY A 684 -22.32 30.22 4.75
#